data_AF-A0A258AXL2-F1
#
_entry.id   AF-A0A258AXL2-F1
#
_cell.length_a   1.000
_cell.length_b   1.000
_cell.length_c   1.000
_cell.angle_alpha   90.00
_cell.angle_beta   90.00
_cell.angle_gamma   90.00
#
_symmetry.space_group_name_H-M   'P 1'
#
loop_
_entity.id
_entity.type
_entity.pdbx_description
1 polymer ?
#
loop_
_entity_poly.entity_id
_entity_poly.type
_entity_poly.pdbx_seq_one_letter_code
_entity_poly.pdbx_strand_id
1 'polypeptide(L)'
;AGLKLFQVQMGQPKNRALTRCMEEPDLRRAMEKAELSLYADTQKVEFFRLKEELYYFIEEKSHDADLTEMGRNFLSPDEPDAFVLPDIATVYSEIDGDMTLSEEARTRKKTEMQDRLSHQGQRIHQISQLLRAFCLYEKDVEYVVEENKVIIVDAQTGRKMAGRRWSDGLHQAVEAKEGVQIDAETQTLATITIQNYFRLYQKLGGMTGTAETDAAEFHDIYSLDVLTIPTNRPVKRKDHNDSIYKTRREKFAAVIELIRELNAKGQPILVGTASVEASEMVSRMLKLQKITHNVLNAKYHRQEAEIVARAGHRSAVTISTNMAGRGTDIKLGEGVSELGGLFVLATERHESRRVDRQLRGRSARQGDPGESKFFLSFEDDLMRNFGAAERMTKMMERFGMKEGEELQHPWLNRSVETAQKRVEQRNYVWRKRVLEYDDVMNQQREVVYEWRNDVLNSNDTRILINDAVEKGVTERLSAFVPKDIKGDDMADYEGLLAWVNTTFPVGLRTLDDEFKALNFEAKSAYLKNKILGAYEVKVGTANPTALQEIEKMILLNAIDRLWQEHLYALDALKEGVGLRTYGQKDPLIEFKQEAFTIFAELMNNINGEVLGNLFRSTQQLAAFEQFLAQMALQGGENEAPQRREEEEEKPEAAPNPGRDGPRLILPSSAAKPKPKAAPSTVGRNDPCPCGSGKKYKQCCGRLA
;
A
#
# COMPACT_ATOMS: atom_id res chain seq x y z
N ALA A 1 33.13 19.39 -17.75
CA ALA A 1 33.15 18.80 -16.40
C ALA A 1 31.75 18.73 -15.79
N GLY A 2 31.09 19.88 -15.51
CA GLY A 2 29.76 19.94 -14.88
C GLY A 2 28.67 19.05 -15.51
N LEU A 3 28.47 19.14 -16.83
CA LEU A 3 27.50 18.30 -17.56
C LEU A 3 27.76 16.80 -17.40
N LYS A 4 29.04 16.37 -17.41
CA LYS A 4 29.40 14.96 -17.24
C LYS A 4 29.21 14.49 -15.80
N LEU A 5 29.46 15.34 -14.81
CA LEU A 5 29.14 15.04 -13.40
C LEU A 5 27.63 14.89 -13.20
N PHE A 6 26.83 15.78 -13.80
CA PHE A 6 25.37 15.69 -13.74
C PHE A 6 24.84 14.44 -14.47
N GLN A 7 25.45 14.07 -15.59
CA GLN A 7 25.14 12.82 -16.28
C GLN A 7 25.45 11.59 -15.42
N VAL A 8 26.58 11.55 -14.72
CA VAL A 8 26.90 10.48 -13.76
C VAL A 8 25.91 10.48 -12.59
N GLN A 9 25.49 11.65 -12.11
CA GLN A 9 24.45 11.75 -11.07
C GLN A 9 23.11 11.15 -11.52
N MET A 10 22.69 11.38 -12.76
CA MET A 10 21.47 10.78 -13.31
C MET A 10 21.57 9.26 -13.48
N GLY A 11 22.73 8.73 -13.88
CA GLY A 11 22.89 7.29 -14.12
C GLY A 11 23.24 6.48 -12.86
N GLN A 12 24.03 7.06 -11.96
CA GLN A 12 24.52 6.38 -10.75
C GLN A 12 24.80 7.39 -9.61
N PRO A 13 23.76 7.93 -8.97
CA PRO A 13 23.89 9.02 -7.99
C PRO A 13 24.69 8.63 -6.74
N LYS A 14 24.68 7.33 -6.38
CA LYS A 14 25.44 6.77 -5.25
C LYS A 14 26.89 6.37 -5.61
N ASN A 15 27.39 6.75 -6.79
CA ASN A 15 28.75 6.40 -7.19
C ASN A 15 29.80 7.05 -6.25
N ARG A 16 30.70 6.24 -5.69
CA ARG A 16 31.73 6.70 -4.73
C ARG A 16 32.67 7.78 -5.31
N ALA A 17 33.00 7.70 -6.60
CA ALA A 17 33.83 8.72 -7.25
C ALA A 17 33.07 10.03 -7.42
N LEU A 18 31.77 9.97 -7.76
CA LEU A 18 30.91 11.16 -7.80
C LEU A 18 30.84 11.81 -6.42
N THR A 19 30.63 11.03 -5.35
CA THR A 19 30.58 11.55 -3.97
C THR A 19 31.87 12.30 -3.60
N ARG A 20 33.03 11.74 -3.94
CA ARG A 20 34.32 12.42 -3.72
C ARG A 20 34.45 13.70 -4.53
N CYS A 21 34.05 13.69 -5.81
CA CYS A 21 34.04 14.92 -6.62
C CYS A 21 33.12 15.99 -6.04
N MET A 22 32.03 15.58 -5.37
CA MET A 22 31.13 16.52 -4.70
C MET A 22 31.77 17.15 -3.45
N GLU A 23 32.87 16.63 -2.90
CA GLU A 23 33.60 17.27 -1.79
C GLU A 23 34.29 18.57 -2.24
N GLU A 24 34.59 18.71 -3.54
CA GLU A 24 35.19 19.92 -4.12
C GLU A 24 34.10 20.95 -4.48
N PRO A 25 34.11 22.16 -3.88
CA PRO A 25 33.10 23.18 -4.12
C PRO A 25 32.98 23.60 -5.59
N ASP A 26 34.08 23.60 -6.34
CA ASP A 26 34.11 24.05 -7.73
C ASP A 26 33.49 23.02 -8.69
N LEU A 27 33.74 21.73 -8.45
CA LEU A 27 33.11 20.64 -9.21
C LEU A 27 31.62 20.55 -8.91
N ARG A 28 31.24 20.68 -7.63
CA ARG A 28 29.84 20.74 -7.21
C ARG A 28 29.12 21.91 -7.88
N ARG A 29 29.70 23.12 -7.89
CA ARG A 29 29.15 24.29 -8.63
C ARG A 29 28.99 24.03 -10.11
N ALA A 30 30.02 23.45 -10.73
CA ALA A 30 29.97 23.15 -12.16
C ALA A 30 28.80 22.20 -12.48
N MET A 31 28.56 21.21 -11.61
CA MET A 31 27.44 20.28 -11.73
C MET A 31 26.09 20.97 -11.49
N GLU A 32 25.94 21.71 -10.39
CA GLU A 32 24.69 22.44 -10.07
C GLU A 32 24.33 23.46 -11.17
N LYS A 33 25.32 24.19 -11.68
CA LYS A 33 25.11 25.14 -12.78
C LYS A 33 24.64 24.43 -14.06
N ALA A 34 25.18 23.24 -14.32
CA ALA A 34 24.75 22.41 -15.44
C ALA A 34 23.34 21.85 -15.24
N GLU A 35 23.01 21.41 -14.02
CA GLU A 35 21.65 21.00 -13.66
C GLU A 35 20.65 22.15 -13.88
N LEU A 36 20.91 23.31 -13.28
CA LEU A 36 20.06 24.50 -13.38
C LEU A 36 19.90 25.00 -14.81
N SER A 37 20.95 24.98 -15.62
CA SER A 37 20.85 25.40 -17.02
C SER A 37 19.94 24.47 -17.82
N LEU A 38 20.07 23.15 -17.62
CA LEU A 38 19.30 22.15 -18.33
C LEU A 38 17.82 22.13 -17.94
N TYR A 39 17.49 22.50 -16.69
CA TYR A 39 16.11 22.64 -16.23
C TYR A 39 15.43 23.95 -16.65
N ALA A 40 16.16 24.90 -17.26
CA ALA A 40 15.53 26.07 -17.86
C ALA A 40 14.69 25.64 -19.08
N ASP A 41 13.47 26.18 -19.23
CA ASP A 41 12.53 25.79 -20.29
C ASP A 41 13.12 25.87 -21.71
N THR A 42 14.13 26.71 -21.92
CA THR A 42 14.84 26.89 -23.20
C THR A 42 15.79 25.74 -23.55
N GLN A 43 16.17 24.87 -22.60
CA GLN A 43 17.19 23.82 -22.79
C GLN A 43 16.66 22.39 -22.59
N LYS A 44 15.33 22.19 -22.56
CA LYS A 44 14.73 20.84 -22.45
C LYS A 44 15.28 19.85 -23.47
N VAL A 45 15.53 20.28 -24.71
CA VAL A 45 16.09 19.43 -25.78
C VAL A 45 17.49 18.94 -25.43
N GLU A 46 18.35 19.80 -24.87
CA GLU A 46 19.70 19.41 -24.44
C GLU A 46 19.65 18.49 -23.22
N PHE A 47 18.69 18.70 -22.31
CA PHE A 47 18.47 17.81 -21.17
C PHE A 47 18.08 16.39 -21.61
N PHE A 48 17.09 16.28 -22.51
CA PHE A 48 16.71 15.00 -23.10
C PHE A 48 17.89 14.34 -23.80
N ARG A 49 18.65 15.09 -24.62
CA ARG A 49 19.83 14.54 -25.30
C ARG A 49 20.88 14.01 -24.33
N LEU A 50 21.18 14.73 -23.25
CA LEU A 50 22.16 14.30 -22.25
C LEU A 50 21.69 13.04 -21.49
N LYS A 51 20.39 12.95 -21.25
CA LYS A 51 19.74 11.77 -20.65
C LYS A 51 19.84 10.56 -21.58
N GLU A 52 19.58 10.73 -22.88
CA GLU A 52 19.64 9.67 -23.89
C GLU A 52 21.06 9.12 -24.16
N GLU A 53 22.11 9.82 -23.72
CA GLU A 53 23.48 9.30 -23.72
C GLU A 53 23.75 8.25 -22.60
N LEU A 54 22.80 8.00 -21.70
CA LEU A 54 22.86 6.95 -20.68
C LEU A 54 22.06 5.72 -21.12
N TYR A 55 22.35 4.52 -20.62
CA TYR A 55 21.48 3.34 -20.86
C TYR A 55 20.21 3.36 -20.00
N TYR A 56 20.30 3.95 -18.82
CA TYR A 56 19.19 4.10 -17.89
C TYR A 56 19.44 5.33 -17.02
N PHE A 57 18.39 5.82 -16.38
CA PHE A 57 18.49 6.90 -15.42
C PHE A 57 17.77 6.52 -14.13
N ILE A 58 18.25 7.07 -13.02
CA ILE A 58 17.71 6.86 -11.69
C ILE A 58 17.17 8.20 -11.20
N GLU A 59 15.91 8.21 -10.79
CA GLU A 59 15.30 9.36 -10.17
C GLU A 59 15.13 9.10 -8.66
N GLU A 60 16.14 9.48 -7.88
CA GLU A 60 16.15 9.29 -6.41
C GLU A 60 14.95 9.94 -5.72
N LYS A 61 14.39 10.99 -6.33
CA LYS A 61 13.25 11.72 -5.78
C LYS A 61 11.94 10.96 -5.90
N SER A 62 11.68 10.29 -7.02
CA SER A 62 10.51 9.42 -7.24
C SER A 62 10.75 8.00 -6.71
N HIS A 63 12.00 7.66 -6.39
CA HIS A 63 12.43 6.30 -6.08
C HIS A 63 12.10 5.37 -7.25
N ASP A 64 12.50 5.81 -8.44
CA ASP A 64 12.22 5.14 -9.70
C ASP A 64 13.47 5.04 -10.58
N ALA A 65 13.48 4.09 -11.51
CA ALA A 65 14.56 3.90 -12.46
C ALA A 65 14.01 3.38 -13.78
N ASP A 66 14.43 4.01 -14.88
CA ASP A 66 13.86 3.75 -16.20
C ASP A 66 14.92 3.68 -17.30
N LEU A 67 14.60 2.95 -18.36
CA LEU A 67 15.43 2.85 -19.56
C LEU A 67 15.31 4.10 -20.43
N THR A 68 16.43 4.51 -21.00
CA THR A 68 16.51 5.48 -22.09
C THR A 68 16.33 4.78 -23.43
N GLU A 69 16.22 5.52 -24.52
CA GLU A 69 16.25 4.99 -25.89
C GLU A 69 17.53 4.21 -26.16
N MET A 70 18.70 4.71 -25.71
CA MET A 70 19.95 3.95 -25.85
C MET A 70 19.92 2.63 -25.07
N GLY A 71 19.31 2.61 -23.88
CA GLY A 71 19.06 1.38 -23.12
C GLY A 71 18.16 0.39 -23.83
N ARG A 72 17.04 0.88 -24.36
CA ARG A 72 16.08 0.08 -25.13
C ARG A 72 16.75 -0.55 -26.36
N ASN A 73 17.48 0.25 -27.14
CA ASN A 73 18.21 -0.21 -28.32
C ASN A 73 19.34 -1.17 -27.97
N PHE A 74 19.98 -1.02 -26.81
CA PHE A 74 21.00 -1.97 -26.37
C PHE A 74 20.43 -3.34 -26.00
N LEU A 75 19.26 -3.37 -25.35
CA LEU A 75 18.60 -4.62 -24.95
C LEU A 75 17.88 -5.32 -26.10
N SER A 76 17.38 -4.55 -27.07
CA SER A 76 16.67 -5.05 -28.26
C SER A 76 17.14 -4.29 -29.52
N PRO A 77 18.36 -4.57 -30.03
CA PRO A 77 18.92 -3.83 -31.17
C PRO A 77 18.16 -4.05 -32.48
N ASP A 78 17.53 -5.21 -32.62
CA ASP A 78 16.84 -5.63 -33.85
C ASP A 78 15.33 -5.28 -33.84
N GLU A 79 14.80 -4.77 -32.72
CA GLU A 79 13.37 -4.48 -32.52
C GLU A 79 13.15 -3.08 -31.89
N PRO A 80 12.99 -2.02 -32.71
CA PRO A 80 12.82 -0.65 -32.23
C PRO A 80 11.58 -0.47 -31.33
N ASP A 81 10.51 -1.21 -31.66
CA ASP A 81 9.23 -1.11 -30.96
C ASP A 81 9.14 -2.05 -29.75
N ALA A 82 10.20 -2.80 -29.39
CA ALA A 82 10.16 -3.80 -28.32
C ALA A 82 9.71 -3.27 -26.95
N PHE A 83 9.82 -1.96 -26.73
CA PHE A 83 9.46 -1.29 -25.47
C PHE A 83 8.28 -0.32 -25.62
N VAL A 84 7.57 -0.35 -26.74
CA VAL A 84 6.39 0.48 -27.00
C VAL A 84 5.16 -0.41 -27.11
N LEU A 85 4.16 -0.18 -26.26
CA LEU A 85 2.87 -0.87 -26.32
C LEU A 85 1.88 -0.02 -27.12
N PRO A 86 1.52 -0.42 -28.36
CA PRO A 86 0.48 0.25 -29.12
C PRO A 86 -0.90 0.06 -28.48
N ASP A 87 -1.81 0.99 -28.74
CA ASP A 87 -3.20 0.89 -28.30
C ASP A 87 -3.92 -0.27 -29.02
N ILE A 88 -4.43 -1.22 -28.23
CA ILE A 88 -5.14 -2.42 -28.72
C ILE A 88 -6.33 -2.03 -29.59
N ALA A 89 -7.06 -0.96 -29.24
CA ALA A 89 -8.24 -0.54 -30.01
C ALA A 89 -7.85 -0.08 -31.43
N THR A 90 -6.73 0.63 -31.53
CA THR A 90 -6.17 1.07 -32.82
C THR A 90 -5.73 -0.13 -33.66
N VAL A 91 -4.99 -1.07 -33.05
CA VAL A 91 -4.54 -2.30 -33.73
C VAL A 91 -5.73 -3.16 -34.20
N TYR A 92 -6.78 -3.28 -33.39
CA TYR A 92 -7.97 -4.04 -33.76
C TYR A 92 -8.73 -3.38 -34.91
N SER A 93 -8.83 -2.04 -34.90
CA SER A 93 -9.45 -1.31 -36.00
C SER A 93 -8.69 -1.46 -37.32
N GLU A 94 -7.36 -1.53 -37.28
CA GLU A 94 -6.53 -1.79 -38.47
C GLU A 94 -6.75 -3.20 -39.03
N ILE A 95 -6.82 -4.21 -38.15
CA ILE A 95 -7.08 -5.60 -38.53
C ILE A 95 -8.49 -5.77 -39.11
N ASP A 96 -9.48 -5.08 -38.53
CA ASP A 96 -10.87 -5.12 -39.03
C ASP A 96 -11.03 -4.36 -40.35
N GLY A 97 -10.23 -3.31 -40.57
CA GLY A 97 -10.20 -2.55 -41.81
C GLY A 97 -9.55 -3.28 -42.99
N ASP A 98 -8.80 -4.37 -42.75
CA ASP A 98 -8.16 -5.14 -43.80
C ASP A 98 -9.17 -6.09 -44.50
N MET A 99 -9.68 -5.62 -45.65
CA MET A 99 -10.66 -6.34 -46.48
C MET A 99 -10.07 -7.57 -47.20
N THR A 100 -8.76 -7.82 -47.10
CA THR A 100 -8.12 -9.01 -47.69
C THR A 100 -8.20 -10.25 -46.79
N LEU A 101 -8.59 -10.08 -45.52
CA LEU A 101 -8.66 -11.15 -44.53
C LEU A 101 -10.10 -11.66 -44.35
N SER A 102 -10.27 -13.00 -44.33
CA SER A 102 -11.51 -13.63 -43.87
C SER A 102 -11.75 -13.39 -42.37
N GLU A 103 -13.01 -13.48 -41.91
CA GLU A 103 -13.35 -13.30 -40.48
C GLU A 103 -12.54 -14.21 -39.53
N GLU A 104 -12.37 -15.50 -39.85
CA GLU A 104 -11.54 -16.40 -39.03
C GLU A 104 -10.07 -15.94 -38.95
N ALA A 105 -9.53 -15.43 -40.06
CA ALA A 105 -8.16 -14.91 -40.12
C ALA A 105 -8.01 -13.59 -39.36
N ARG A 106 -9.03 -12.73 -39.34
CA ARG A 106 -9.06 -11.50 -38.52
C ARG A 106 -9.06 -11.84 -37.04
N THR A 107 -9.92 -12.76 -36.61
CA THR A 107 -9.99 -13.20 -35.21
C THR A 107 -8.67 -13.81 -34.76
N ARG A 108 -8.08 -14.68 -35.58
CA ARG A 108 -6.77 -15.27 -35.30
C ARG A 108 -5.65 -14.23 -35.19
N LYS A 109 -5.59 -13.27 -36.12
CA LYS A 109 -4.61 -12.17 -36.05
C LYS A 109 -4.80 -11.30 -34.80
N LYS A 110 -6.05 -11.03 -34.40
CA LYS A 110 -6.34 -10.30 -33.15
C LYS A 110 -5.79 -11.04 -31.94
N THR A 111 -6.03 -12.35 -31.83
CA THR A 111 -5.50 -13.18 -30.75
C THR A 111 -3.97 -13.23 -30.76
N GLU A 112 -3.34 -13.50 -31.92
CA GLU A 112 -1.88 -13.51 -32.04
C GLU A 112 -1.26 -12.16 -31.66
N MET A 113 -1.89 -11.05 -32.04
CA MET A 113 -1.43 -9.70 -31.66
C MET A 113 -1.64 -9.42 -30.18
N GLN A 114 -2.75 -9.87 -29.58
CA GLN A 114 -3.01 -9.75 -28.15
C GLN A 114 -1.96 -10.52 -27.33
N ASP A 115 -1.65 -11.76 -27.71
CA ASP A 115 -0.63 -12.58 -27.04
C ASP A 115 0.75 -11.95 -27.17
N ARG A 116 1.10 -11.44 -28.35
CA ARG A 116 2.37 -10.72 -28.57
C ARG A 116 2.48 -9.49 -27.69
N LEU A 117 1.44 -8.66 -27.62
CA LEU A 117 1.41 -7.46 -26.79
C LEU A 117 1.47 -7.81 -25.29
N SER A 118 0.81 -8.88 -24.87
CA SER A 118 0.87 -9.38 -23.49
C SER A 118 2.31 -9.79 -23.11
N HIS A 119 2.96 -10.62 -23.93
CA HIS A 119 4.36 -11.02 -23.71
C HIS A 119 5.32 -9.83 -23.71
N GLN A 120 5.11 -8.88 -24.63
CA GLN A 120 5.91 -7.67 -24.70
C GLN A 120 5.73 -6.82 -23.43
N GLY A 121 4.50 -6.63 -22.97
CA GLY A 121 4.19 -5.92 -21.73
C GLY A 121 4.84 -6.55 -20.51
N GLN A 122 4.75 -7.89 -20.39
CA GLN A 122 5.42 -8.64 -19.32
C GLN A 122 6.94 -8.44 -19.34
N ARG A 123 7.56 -8.48 -20.52
CA ARG A 123 9.01 -8.28 -20.66
C ARG A 123 9.43 -6.86 -20.26
N ILE A 124 8.69 -5.84 -20.69
CA ILE A 124 8.93 -4.43 -20.30
C ILE A 124 8.84 -4.30 -18.77
N HIS A 125 7.79 -4.89 -18.18
CA HIS A 125 7.57 -4.87 -16.74
C HIS A 125 8.72 -5.51 -15.98
N GLN A 126 9.09 -6.75 -16.33
CA GLN A 126 10.19 -7.47 -15.70
C GLN A 126 11.50 -6.68 -15.74
N ILE A 127 11.80 -6.04 -16.87
CA ILE A 127 13.00 -5.22 -17.03
C ILE A 127 12.94 -3.97 -16.14
N SER A 128 11.79 -3.29 -16.05
CA SER A 128 11.58 -2.16 -15.14
C SER A 128 11.78 -2.58 -13.67
N GLN A 129 11.19 -3.70 -13.24
CA GLN A 129 11.35 -4.21 -11.88
C GLN A 129 12.79 -4.63 -11.57
N LEU A 130 13.48 -5.26 -12.53
CA LEU A 130 14.91 -5.56 -12.40
C LEU A 130 15.73 -4.27 -12.26
N LEU A 131 15.46 -3.27 -13.09
CA LEU A 131 16.18 -2.00 -13.04
C LEU A 131 15.97 -1.33 -11.67
N ARG A 132 14.74 -1.30 -11.16
CA ARG A 132 14.43 -0.81 -9.80
C ARG A 132 15.16 -1.62 -8.74
N ALA A 133 15.11 -2.96 -8.79
CA ALA A 133 15.79 -3.83 -7.85
C ALA A 133 17.31 -3.59 -7.83
N PHE A 134 17.96 -3.46 -8.99
CA PHE A 134 19.40 -3.23 -9.09
C PHE A 134 19.82 -1.83 -8.65
N CYS A 135 19.05 -0.80 -9.01
CA CYS A 135 19.41 0.60 -8.81
C CYS A 135 18.98 1.20 -7.47
N LEU A 136 17.84 0.76 -6.91
CA LEU A 136 17.19 1.42 -5.78
C LEU A 136 17.22 0.61 -4.49
N TYR A 137 17.22 -0.72 -4.59
CA TYR A 137 17.13 -1.61 -3.43
C TYR A 137 18.50 -2.16 -3.06
N GLU A 138 18.99 -1.79 -1.87
CA GLU A 138 20.29 -2.17 -1.36
C GLU A 138 20.18 -3.23 -0.25
N LYS A 139 21.07 -4.20 -0.33
CA LYS A 139 21.25 -5.21 0.70
C LYS A 139 21.70 -4.53 2.01
N ASP A 140 21.17 -5.03 3.12
CA ASP A 140 21.35 -4.52 4.48
C ASP A 140 20.72 -3.14 4.76
N VAL A 141 19.94 -2.61 3.82
CA VAL A 141 19.14 -1.38 3.99
C VAL A 141 17.66 -1.69 3.85
N GLU A 142 17.19 -2.01 2.63
CA GLU A 142 15.79 -2.35 2.37
C GLU A 142 15.49 -3.84 2.61
N TYR A 143 16.50 -4.71 2.55
CA TYR A 143 16.35 -6.15 2.78
C TYR A 143 17.64 -6.82 3.23
N VAL A 144 17.51 -8.06 3.70
CA VAL A 144 18.62 -8.97 3.97
C VAL A 144 18.39 -10.30 3.27
N VAL A 145 19.47 -11.05 3.02
CA VAL A 145 19.40 -12.40 2.45
C VAL A 145 19.76 -13.41 3.53
N GLU A 146 18.84 -14.31 3.85
CA GLU A 146 19.03 -15.38 4.85
C GLU A 146 18.40 -16.67 4.34
N GLU A 147 19.06 -17.81 4.59
CA GLU A 147 18.54 -19.14 4.20
C GLU A 147 18.13 -19.23 2.71
N ASN A 148 18.89 -18.56 1.83
CA ASN A 148 18.58 -18.48 0.40
C ASN A 148 17.24 -17.80 0.07
N LYS A 149 16.77 -16.87 0.92
CA LYS A 149 15.56 -16.07 0.73
C LYS A 149 15.80 -14.60 1.02
N VAL A 150 15.07 -13.74 0.31
CA VAL A 150 15.06 -12.30 0.56
C VAL A 150 14.05 -11.98 1.66
N ILE A 151 14.50 -11.27 2.69
CA ILE A 151 13.66 -10.83 3.81
C ILE A 151 13.66 -9.32 3.87
N ILE A 152 12.49 -8.71 3.73
CA ILE A 152 12.31 -7.26 3.75
C ILE A 152 12.64 -6.70 5.13
N VAL A 153 13.33 -5.57 5.18
CA VAL A 153 13.60 -4.80 6.39
C VAL A 153 12.70 -3.56 6.40
N ASP A 154 11.96 -3.36 7.49
CA ASP A 154 11.17 -2.14 7.70
C ASP A 154 12.12 -0.94 7.87
N ALA A 155 12.02 0.04 6.96
CA ALA A 155 12.90 1.20 6.94
C ALA A 155 12.84 2.08 8.20
N GLN A 156 11.72 2.09 8.93
CA GLN A 156 11.57 2.92 10.14
C GLN A 156 12.05 2.20 11.40
N THR A 157 11.87 0.88 11.44
CA THR A 157 12.12 0.10 12.66
C THR A 157 13.36 -0.78 12.57
N GLY A 158 13.92 -0.99 11.37
CA GLY A 158 15.02 -1.92 11.09
C GLY A 158 14.62 -3.39 11.26
N ARG A 159 13.32 -3.69 11.41
CA ARG A 159 12.83 -5.03 11.69
C ARG A 159 12.71 -5.86 10.42
N LYS A 160 13.11 -7.12 10.50
CA LYS A 160 12.84 -8.11 9.46
C LYS A 160 11.36 -8.45 9.42
N MET A 161 10.76 -8.37 8.25
CA MET A 161 9.36 -8.70 8.00
C MET A 161 9.27 -10.05 7.30
N ALA A 162 9.48 -11.12 8.05
CA ALA A 162 9.36 -12.49 7.53
C ALA A 162 7.94 -12.74 7.00
N GLY A 163 7.84 -13.42 5.86
CA GLY A 163 6.58 -13.71 5.19
C GLY A 163 5.96 -12.54 4.41
N ARG A 164 6.59 -11.36 4.41
CA ARG A 164 6.19 -10.26 3.53
C ARG A 164 7.03 -10.28 2.25
N ARG A 165 6.37 -10.06 1.12
CA ARG A 165 7.00 -9.88 -0.19
C ARG A 165 6.62 -8.51 -0.74
N TRP A 166 7.48 -7.94 -1.58
CA TRP A 166 7.06 -6.80 -2.39
C TRP A 166 6.15 -7.32 -3.50
N SER A 167 5.10 -6.56 -3.79
CA SER A 167 4.19 -6.88 -4.88
C SER A 167 4.87 -6.63 -6.24
N ASP A 168 4.13 -6.87 -7.32
CA ASP A 168 4.46 -6.33 -8.64
C ASP A 168 5.75 -6.91 -9.25
N GLY A 169 6.08 -8.16 -8.94
CA GLY A 169 7.29 -8.83 -9.43
C GLY A 169 8.62 -8.30 -8.86
N LEU A 170 8.58 -7.21 -8.08
CA LEU A 170 9.77 -6.59 -7.52
C LEU A 170 10.53 -7.52 -6.58
N HIS A 171 9.82 -8.36 -5.83
CA HIS A 171 10.47 -9.30 -4.92
C HIS A 171 11.24 -10.38 -5.68
N GLN A 172 10.65 -10.90 -6.75
CA GLN A 172 11.30 -11.83 -7.67
C GLN A 172 12.49 -11.16 -8.37
N ALA A 173 12.39 -9.87 -8.72
CA ALA A 173 13.51 -9.12 -9.27
C ALA A 173 14.68 -8.97 -8.28
N VAL A 174 14.40 -8.76 -6.98
CA VAL A 174 15.43 -8.73 -5.94
C VAL A 174 15.99 -10.13 -5.67
N GLU A 175 15.16 -11.17 -5.72
CA GLU A 175 15.61 -12.57 -5.63
C GLU A 175 16.57 -12.92 -6.79
N ALA A 176 16.21 -12.52 -8.01
CA ALA A 176 17.06 -12.68 -9.20
C ALA A 176 18.37 -11.90 -9.09
N LYS A 177 18.31 -10.66 -8.56
CA LYS A 177 19.50 -9.82 -8.32
C LYS A 177 20.50 -10.50 -7.38
N GLU A 178 20.03 -11.10 -6.31
CA GLU A 178 20.88 -11.75 -5.30
C GLU A 178 21.23 -13.20 -5.66
N GLY A 179 20.70 -13.73 -6.76
CA GLY A 179 20.94 -15.11 -7.22
C GLY A 179 20.35 -16.16 -6.27
N VAL A 180 19.30 -15.83 -5.53
CA VAL A 180 18.61 -16.77 -4.64
C VAL A 180 17.49 -17.52 -5.39
N GLN A 181 16.86 -18.48 -4.74
CA GLN A 181 15.72 -19.19 -5.33
C GLN A 181 14.57 -18.21 -5.59
N ILE A 182 14.14 -18.15 -6.85
CA ILE A 182 12.99 -17.34 -7.28
C ILE A 182 11.74 -18.17 -7.03
N ASP A 183 10.93 -17.76 -6.08
CA ASP A 183 9.63 -18.39 -5.84
C ASP A 183 8.60 -17.86 -6.86
N ALA A 184 7.60 -18.70 -7.19
CA ALA A 184 6.54 -18.33 -8.12
C ALA A 184 5.86 -17.00 -7.76
N GLU A 185 5.31 -16.33 -8.77
CA GLU A 185 4.53 -15.10 -8.58
C GLU A 185 3.40 -15.35 -7.59
N THR A 186 3.32 -14.49 -6.59
CA THR A 186 2.26 -14.52 -5.60
C THR A 186 1.06 -13.79 -6.17
N GLN A 187 -0.04 -14.52 -6.36
CA GLN A 187 -1.30 -13.90 -6.73
C GLN A 187 -1.93 -13.19 -5.53
N THR A 188 -2.43 -11.98 -5.75
CA THR A 188 -3.17 -11.22 -4.74
C THR A 188 -4.52 -11.88 -4.46
N LEU A 189 -4.65 -12.56 -3.31
CA LEU A 189 -5.94 -13.09 -2.85
C LEU A 189 -6.76 -12.06 -2.06
N ALA A 190 -6.06 -11.20 -1.31
CA ALA A 190 -6.65 -10.10 -0.57
C ALA A 190 -5.57 -9.07 -0.23
N THR A 191 -5.89 -7.79 -0.40
CA THR A 191 -4.99 -6.66 -0.08
C THR A 191 -5.80 -5.57 0.57
N ILE A 192 -5.39 -5.03 1.72
CA ILE A 192 -6.01 -3.84 2.31
C ILE A 192 -4.92 -2.89 2.78
N THR A 193 -5.08 -1.59 2.54
CA THR A 193 -4.15 -0.61 3.11
C THR A 193 -4.35 -0.50 4.63
N ILE A 194 -3.30 -0.14 5.35
CA ILE A 194 -3.39 0.12 6.81
C ILE A 194 -4.44 1.21 7.09
N GLN A 195 -4.53 2.20 6.20
CA GLN A 195 -5.48 3.30 6.26
C GLN A 195 -6.92 2.79 6.22
N ASN A 196 -7.29 2.06 5.17
CA ASN A 196 -8.65 1.53 5.05
C ASN A 196 -8.95 0.45 6.09
N TYR A 197 -7.96 -0.36 6.48
CA TYR A 197 -8.12 -1.32 7.58
C TYR A 197 -8.54 -0.65 8.90
N PHE A 198 -7.85 0.43 9.31
CA PHE A 198 -8.23 1.13 10.54
C PHE A 198 -9.53 1.92 10.44
N ARG A 199 -9.94 2.32 9.22
CA ARG A 199 -11.26 2.95 8.98
C ARG A 199 -12.44 1.99 9.22
N LEU A 200 -12.22 0.67 9.18
CA LEU A 200 -13.27 -0.32 9.49
C LEU A 200 -13.70 -0.30 10.97
N TYR A 201 -12.86 0.21 11.86
CA TYR A 201 -13.14 0.22 13.29
C TYR A 201 -14.22 1.26 13.62
N GLN A 202 -15.26 0.84 14.37
CA GLN A 202 -16.32 1.74 14.83
C GLN A 202 -15.79 2.89 15.71
N LYS A 203 -14.74 2.61 16.48
CA LYS A 203 -14.05 3.58 17.32
C LYS A 203 -12.54 3.41 17.14
N LEU A 204 -11.89 4.49 16.75
CA LEU A 204 -10.45 4.55 16.60
C LEU A 204 -9.87 5.59 17.56
N GLY A 205 -8.78 5.23 18.23
CA GLY A 205 -8.02 6.11 19.09
C GLY A 205 -6.56 5.69 19.06
N GLY A 206 -5.66 6.66 19.26
CA GLY A 206 -4.22 6.42 19.20
C GLY A 206 -3.47 7.28 20.20
N MET A 207 -2.28 6.82 20.57
CA MET A 207 -1.37 7.57 21.43
C MET A 207 0.03 7.58 20.82
N THR A 208 0.67 8.74 20.87
CA THR A 208 2.08 8.93 20.47
C THR A 208 2.59 10.25 21.03
N GLY A 209 3.89 10.33 21.30
CA GLY A 209 4.52 11.57 21.75
C GLY A 209 4.78 12.60 20.64
N THR A 210 4.44 12.30 19.38
CA THR A 210 4.89 13.09 18.22
C THR A 210 3.84 13.25 17.12
N ALA A 211 2.53 13.19 17.44
CA ALA A 211 1.46 13.31 16.44
C ALA A 211 1.23 14.74 15.90
N GLU A 212 1.64 15.78 16.64
CA GLU A 212 1.30 17.17 16.33
C GLU A 212 1.74 17.61 14.92
N THR A 213 2.87 17.09 14.43
CA THR A 213 3.38 17.41 13.08
C THR A 213 2.48 16.95 11.95
N ASP A 214 1.73 15.88 12.19
CA ASP A 214 0.97 15.14 11.19
C ASP A 214 -0.54 15.21 11.48
N ALA A 215 -0.97 16.18 12.29
CA ALA A 215 -2.36 16.33 12.73
C ALA A 215 -3.35 16.47 11.56
N ALA A 216 -2.95 17.18 10.49
CA ALA A 216 -3.74 17.29 9.27
C ALA A 216 -3.92 15.92 8.59
N GLU A 217 -2.86 15.11 8.50
CA GLU A 217 -2.93 13.76 7.92
C GLU A 217 -3.84 12.84 8.75
N PHE A 218 -3.76 12.90 10.08
CA PHE A 218 -4.67 12.13 10.96
C PHE A 218 -6.13 12.52 10.77
N HIS A 219 -6.42 13.81 10.64
CA HIS A 219 -7.78 14.29 10.43
C HIS A 219 -8.28 13.94 9.01
N ASP A 220 -7.48 14.16 7.98
CA ASP A 220 -7.87 13.89 6.58
C ASP A 220 -8.12 12.40 6.33
N ILE A 221 -7.31 11.52 6.90
CA ILE A 221 -7.40 10.08 6.64
C ILE A 221 -8.38 9.40 7.61
N TYR A 222 -8.30 9.69 8.90
CA TYR A 222 -9.01 8.95 9.95
C TYR A 222 -10.06 9.78 10.69
N SER A 223 -10.21 11.08 10.36
CA SER A 223 -11.05 12.02 11.13
C SER A 223 -10.67 12.05 12.62
N LEU A 224 -9.36 11.89 12.90
CA LEU A 224 -8.81 11.94 14.25
C LEU A 224 -8.18 13.30 14.52
N ASP A 225 -8.67 13.96 15.56
CA ASP A 225 -8.05 15.17 16.09
C ASP A 225 -6.87 14.82 17.00
N VAL A 226 -5.81 15.63 16.93
CA VAL A 226 -4.62 15.46 17.77
C VAL A 226 -4.68 16.42 18.94
N LEU A 227 -4.79 15.87 20.15
CA LEU A 227 -4.74 16.63 21.39
C LEU A 227 -3.37 16.45 22.07
N THR A 228 -2.64 17.55 22.25
CA THR A 228 -1.37 17.55 22.97
C THR A 228 -1.62 17.54 24.48
N ILE A 229 -1.38 16.40 25.12
CA ILE A 229 -1.51 16.25 26.58
C ILE A 229 -0.27 16.87 27.27
N PRO A 230 -0.45 17.75 28.27
CA PRO A 230 0.66 18.30 29.04
C PRO A 230 1.50 17.21 29.71
N THR A 231 2.81 17.42 29.80
CA THR A 231 3.71 16.52 30.51
C THR A 231 3.48 16.59 32.02
N ASN A 232 3.56 15.44 32.71
CA ASN A 232 3.45 15.36 34.18
C ASN A 232 4.46 16.26 34.91
N ARG A 233 5.69 16.36 34.38
CA ARG A 233 6.76 17.21 34.91
C ARG A 233 7.37 18.05 33.79
N PRO A 234 7.83 19.29 34.06
CA PRO A 234 8.47 20.12 33.06
C PRO A 234 9.70 19.45 32.46
N VAL A 235 9.83 19.49 31.13
CA VAL A 235 10.97 18.92 30.41
C VAL A 235 12.21 19.79 30.66
N LYS A 236 13.29 19.19 31.16
CA LYS A 236 14.58 19.86 31.42
C LYS A 236 15.65 19.54 30.36
N ARG A 237 15.24 18.98 29.22
CA ARG A 237 16.15 18.59 28.13
C ARG A 237 16.78 19.84 27.50
N LYS A 238 18.09 19.79 27.24
CA LYS A 238 18.80 20.79 26.44
C LYS A 238 19.02 20.23 25.03
N ASP A 239 18.33 20.81 24.05
CA ASP A 239 18.51 20.45 22.64
C ASP A 239 19.54 21.40 22.03
N HIS A 240 20.72 20.87 21.70
CA HIS A 240 21.81 21.62 21.07
C HIS A 240 21.54 21.82 19.57
N ASN A 241 22.20 22.82 18.99
CA ASN A 241 22.15 23.03 17.55
C ASN A 241 22.81 21.88 16.80
N ASP A 242 22.35 21.66 15.57
CA ASP A 242 22.94 20.67 14.69
C ASP A 242 24.36 21.08 14.31
N SER A 243 25.23 20.09 14.18
CA SER A 243 26.64 20.26 13.83
C SER A 243 26.89 19.69 12.46
N ILE A 244 27.20 20.57 11.52
CA ILE A 244 27.31 20.23 10.11
C ILE A 244 28.78 20.21 9.70
N TYR A 245 29.19 19.11 9.08
CA TYR A 245 30.54 18.87 8.60
C TYR A 245 30.59 18.75 7.08
N LYS A 246 31.77 18.95 6.51
CA LYS A 246 31.95 18.86 5.06
C LYS A 246 31.80 17.42 4.58
N THR A 247 32.45 16.48 5.26
CA THR A 247 32.49 15.05 4.87
C THR A 247 31.92 14.13 5.95
N ARG A 248 31.49 12.91 5.57
CA ARG A 248 31.06 11.88 6.54
C ARG A 248 32.21 11.51 7.48
N ARG A 249 33.45 11.51 6.98
CA ARG A 249 34.64 11.15 7.77
C ARG A 249 34.86 12.12 8.93
N GLU A 250 34.78 13.42 8.69
CA GLU A 250 34.90 14.45 9.73
C GLU A 250 33.76 14.35 10.74
N LYS A 251 32.52 14.18 10.24
CA LYS A 251 31.33 13.97 11.07
C LYS A 251 31.54 12.82 12.06
N PHE A 252 31.92 11.65 11.58
CA PHE A 252 32.12 10.49 12.44
C PHE A 252 33.31 10.66 13.40
N ALA A 253 34.40 11.32 12.96
CA ALA A 253 35.50 11.63 13.87
C ALA A 253 35.04 12.52 15.04
N ALA A 254 34.26 13.56 14.76
CA ALA A 254 33.72 14.45 15.79
C ALA A 254 32.71 13.75 16.72
N VAL A 255 31.86 12.86 16.18
CA VAL A 255 30.95 12.02 16.97
C VAL A 255 31.72 11.18 17.97
N ILE A 256 32.79 10.50 17.52
CA ILE A 256 33.59 9.63 18.37
C ILE A 256 34.34 10.43 19.44
N GLU A 257 34.85 11.61 19.09
CA GLU A 257 35.49 12.52 20.04
C GLU A 257 34.54 12.97 21.15
N LEU A 258 33.32 13.39 20.79
CA LEU A 258 32.30 13.75 21.78
C LEU A 258 31.92 12.54 22.66
N ILE A 259 31.78 11.35 22.08
CA ILE A 259 31.50 10.13 22.85
C ILE A 259 32.62 9.87 23.86
N ARG A 260 33.87 10.05 23.46
CA ARG A 260 35.05 9.88 24.33
C ARG A 260 35.01 10.85 25.51
N GLU A 261 34.75 12.14 25.26
CA GLU A 261 34.67 13.16 26.32
C GLU A 261 33.55 12.87 27.31
N LEU A 262 32.36 12.52 26.82
CA LEU A 262 31.19 12.23 27.65
C LEU A 262 31.36 10.91 28.43
N ASN A 263 31.93 9.89 27.80
CA ASN A 263 32.23 8.62 28.46
C ASN A 263 33.27 8.79 29.57
N ALA A 264 34.29 9.62 29.36
CA ALA A 264 35.29 9.95 30.38
C ALA A 264 34.67 10.70 31.58
N LYS A 265 33.66 11.54 31.36
CA LYS A 265 32.86 12.16 32.44
C LYS A 265 31.92 11.16 33.13
N GLY A 266 31.64 10.03 32.48
CA GLY A 266 30.73 8.99 32.95
C GLY A 266 29.27 9.20 32.57
N GLN A 267 28.97 10.14 31.68
CA GLN A 267 27.60 10.38 31.22
C GLN A 267 27.14 9.26 30.27
N PRO A 268 25.93 8.69 30.42
CA PRO A 268 25.40 7.71 29.49
C PRO A 268 25.02 8.32 28.14
N ILE A 269 25.24 7.55 27.08
CA ILE A 269 25.11 8.01 25.69
C ILE A 269 24.26 7.01 24.90
N LEU A 270 23.24 7.54 24.22
CA LEU A 270 22.48 6.83 23.20
C LEU A 270 22.83 7.41 21.83
N VAL A 271 23.44 6.62 20.95
CA VAL A 271 23.79 7.00 19.59
C VAL A 271 22.73 6.47 18.63
N GLY A 272 21.97 7.35 17.98
CA GLY A 272 21.05 7.01 16.89
C GLY A 272 21.74 7.10 15.54
N THR A 273 21.58 6.05 14.73
CA THR A 273 22.08 5.95 13.35
C THR A 273 20.91 5.58 12.44
N ALA A 274 20.90 5.94 11.15
CA ALA A 274 19.80 5.61 10.24
C ALA A 274 19.97 4.28 9.50
N SER A 275 21.17 3.68 9.51
CA SER A 275 21.44 2.42 8.82
C SER A 275 22.30 1.46 9.65
N VAL A 276 22.19 0.16 9.35
CA VAL A 276 23.02 -0.88 9.98
C VAL A 276 24.50 -0.68 9.62
N GLU A 277 24.79 -0.21 8.41
CA GLU A 277 26.17 0.10 8.01
C GLU A 277 26.77 1.22 8.89
N ALA A 278 26.00 2.27 9.15
CA ALA A 278 26.43 3.38 10.00
C ALA A 278 26.64 2.93 11.45
N SER A 279 25.76 2.08 12.00
CA SER A 279 25.92 1.55 13.36
C SER A 279 27.15 0.66 13.51
N GLU A 280 27.43 -0.20 12.53
CA GLU A 280 28.63 -1.02 12.48
C GLU A 280 29.91 -0.18 12.31
N MET A 281 29.85 0.89 11.52
CA MET A 281 30.97 1.82 11.36
C MET A 281 31.31 2.52 12.68
N VAL A 282 30.31 3.07 13.37
CA VAL A 282 30.50 3.70 14.69
C VAL A 282 31.01 2.66 15.70
N SER A 283 30.46 1.44 15.69
CA SER A 283 30.92 0.35 16.55
C SER A 283 32.41 0.05 16.34
N ARG A 284 32.87 -0.11 15.10
CA ARG A 284 34.29 -0.32 14.77
C ARG A 284 35.18 0.81 15.30
N MET A 285 34.76 2.06 15.12
CA MET A 285 35.51 3.22 15.60
C MET A 285 35.59 3.28 17.13
N LEU A 286 34.50 2.93 17.85
CA LEU A 286 34.52 2.85 19.31
C LEU A 286 35.39 1.70 19.83
N LYS A 287 35.43 0.55 19.14
CA LYS A 287 36.35 -0.57 19.49
C LYS A 287 37.81 -0.13 19.40
N LEU A 288 38.17 0.65 18.37
CA LEU A 288 39.52 1.21 18.23
C LEU A 288 39.90 2.14 19.39
N GLN A 289 38.93 2.89 19.92
CA GLN A 289 39.10 3.76 21.09
C GLN A 289 38.96 3.03 22.44
N LYS A 290 38.78 1.70 22.43
CA LYS A 290 38.57 0.86 23.64
C LYS A 290 37.36 1.27 24.49
N ILE A 291 36.32 1.81 23.86
CA ILE A 291 35.07 2.17 24.54
C ILE A 291 34.10 0.98 24.45
N THR A 292 33.71 0.45 25.60
CA THR A 292 32.68 -0.61 25.70
C THR A 292 31.32 -0.06 25.28
N HIS A 293 30.66 -0.72 24.35
CA HIS A 293 29.35 -0.30 23.84
C HIS A 293 28.49 -1.50 23.42
N ASN A 294 27.19 -1.28 23.33
CA ASN A 294 26.23 -2.25 22.80
C ASN A 294 25.63 -1.73 21.49
N VAL A 295 25.32 -2.63 20.56
CA VAL A 295 24.69 -2.29 19.27
C VAL A 295 23.32 -2.95 19.19
N LEU A 296 22.30 -2.18 18.85
CA LEU A 296 20.92 -2.61 18.69
C LEU A 296 20.55 -2.52 17.21
N ASN A 297 20.36 -3.68 16.57
CA ASN A 297 20.08 -3.81 15.14
C ASN A 297 18.66 -4.32 14.84
N ALA A 298 17.72 -4.18 15.79
CA ALA A 298 16.33 -4.61 15.69
C ALA A 298 16.12 -6.12 15.36
N LYS A 299 17.10 -6.97 15.70
CA LYS A 299 17.07 -8.42 15.46
C LYS A 299 16.44 -9.21 16.61
N TYR A 300 16.66 -8.80 17.87
CA TYR A 300 16.27 -9.60 19.05
C TYR A 300 15.59 -8.76 20.13
N HIS A 301 14.27 -8.62 20.05
CA HIS A 301 13.50 -7.67 20.89
C HIS A 301 13.69 -7.83 22.41
N ARG A 302 13.73 -9.07 22.92
CA ARG A 302 13.85 -9.31 24.36
C ARG A 302 15.22 -8.90 24.90
N GLN A 303 16.29 -9.28 24.21
CA GLN A 303 17.65 -8.91 24.56
C GLN A 303 17.88 -7.40 24.39
N GLU A 304 17.32 -6.81 23.33
CA GLU A 304 17.40 -5.37 23.11
C GLU A 304 16.71 -4.58 24.24
N ALA A 305 15.56 -5.02 24.71
CA ALA A 305 14.87 -4.39 25.84
C ALA A 305 15.72 -4.42 27.12
N GLU A 306 16.40 -5.53 27.41
CA GLU A 306 17.31 -5.65 28.55
C GLU A 306 18.53 -4.72 28.44
N ILE A 307 19.09 -4.59 27.23
CA ILE A 307 20.20 -3.66 26.96
C ILE A 307 19.74 -2.21 27.11
N VAL A 308 18.58 -1.85 26.56
CA VAL A 308 18.01 -0.49 26.60
C VAL A 308 17.66 -0.09 28.02
N ALA A 309 17.12 -1.00 28.83
CA ALA A 309 16.83 -0.75 30.24
C ALA A 309 18.10 -0.36 31.03
N ARG A 310 19.27 -0.87 30.62
CA ARG A 310 20.58 -0.58 31.22
C ARG A 310 21.31 0.59 30.56
N ALA A 311 20.78 1.15 29.47
CA ALA A 311 21.45 2.22 28.71
C ALA A 311 21.59 3.54 29.49
N GLY A 312 20.83 3.71 30.59
CA GLY A 312 20.89 4.89 31.44
C GLY A 312 21.87 4.78 32.62
N HIS A 313 22.67 3.71 32.73
CA HIS A 313 23.70 3.58 33.75
C HIS A 313 24.96 4.38 33.42
N ARG A 314 25.73 4.74 34.44
CA ARG A 314 26.99 5.50 34.31
C ARG A 314 27.93 4.85 33.28
N SER A 315 28.51 5.68 32.41
CA SER A 315 29.42 5.29 31.33
C SER A 315 28.84 4.31 30.28
N ALA A 316 27.54 4.05 30.28
CA ALA A 316 26.92 3.19 29.27
C ALA A 316 26.89 3.88 27.89
N VAL A 317 27.33 3.17 26.85
CA VAL A 317 27.25 3.63 25.46
C VAL A 317 26.42 2.62 24.67
N THR A 318 25.31 3.09 24.10
CA THR A 318 24.39 2.24 23.34
C THR A 318 24.18 2.83 21.95
N ILE A 319 24.44 2.05 20.91
CA ILE A 319 24.17 2.39 19.52
C ILE A 319 22.83 1.77 19.11
N SER A 320 21.92 2.60 18.61
CA SER A 320 20.60 2.22 18.12
C SER A 320 20.53 2.49 16.62
N THR A 321 20.33 1.44 15.83
CA THR A 321 20.01 1.54 14.42
C THR A 321 18.53 1.92 14.26
N ASN A 322 18.26 2.99 13.52
CA ASN A 322 17.00 3.72 13.41
C ASN A 322 16.40 4.05 14.78
N MET A 323 15.56 3.17 15.30
CA MET A 323 14.95 3.27 16.63
C MET A 323 14.84 1.92 17.33
N ALA A 324 15.81 1.03 17.13
CA ALA A 324 15.90 -0.21 17.88
C ALA A 324 15.75 0.04 19.40
N GLY A 325 15.05 -0.86 20.10
CA GLY A 325 14.66 -0.60 21.50
C GLY A 325 13.47 0.35 21.69
N ARG A 326 12.64 0.56 20.66
CA ARG A 326 11.34 1.25 20.79
C ARG A 326 10.41 0.54 21.77
N GLY A 327 9.74 1.31 22.61
CA GLY A 327 8.79 0.82 23.62
C GLY A 327 9.42 0.48 24.97
N THR A 328 10.75 0.51 25.10
CA THR A 328 11.44 0.37 26.40
C THR A 328 11.93 1.73 26.88
N ASP A 329 11.71 1.99 28.17
CA ASP A 329 12.06 3.23 28.83
C ASP A 329 13.49 3.17 29.36
N ILE A 330 14.30 4.18 29.04
CA ILE A 330 15.65 4.34 29.59
C ILE A 330 15.52 5.12 30.89
N LYS A 331 15.74 4.45 32.02
CA LYS A 331 15.77 5.08 33.34
C LYS A 331 17.21 5.46 33.69
N LEU A 332 17.40 6.64 34.27
CA LEU A 332 18.72 7.06 34.72
C LEU A 332 19.14 6.25 35.95
N GLY A 333 20.37 5.76 35.95
CA GLY A 333 20.99 5.14 37.13
C GLY A 333 21.36 6.16 38.19
N GLU A 334 21.79 5.68 39.35
CA GLU A 334 22.23 6.53 40.47
C GLU A 334 23.39 7.47 40.06
N GLY A 335 23.31 8.74 40.48
CA GLY A 335 24.31 9.78 40.19
C GLY A 335 24.33 10.30 38.74
N VAL A 336 23.55 9.73 37.82
CA VAL A 336 23.55 10.13 36.41
C VAL A 336 22.89 11.50 36.18
N SER A 337 21.90 11.84 37.00
CA SER A 337 21.22 13.15 36.92
C SER A 337 22.18 14.31 37.17
N GLU A 338 23.18 14.13 38.05
CA GLU A 338 24.20 15.14 38.35
C GLU A 338 25.21 15.30 37.19
N LEU A 339 25.40 14.23 36.39
CA LEU A 339 26.26 14.22 35.20
C LEU A 339 25.59 14.85 33.96
N GLY A 340 24.39 15.43 34.10
CA GLY A 340 23.63 16.02 32.99
C GLY A 340 22.58 15.09 32.39
N GLY A 341 22.42 13.88 32.90
CA GLY A 341 21.42 12.90 32.43
C GLY A 341 21.83 12.18 31.15
N LEU A 342 20.86 11.53 30.48
CA LEU A 342 21.12 10.82 29.22
C LEU A 342 21.45 11.79 28.09
N PHE A 343 22.59 11.58 27.42
CA PHE A 343 22.95 12.30 26.21
C PHE A 343 22.50 11.52 24.98
N VAL A 344 21.64 12.12 24.15
CA VAL A 344 21.19 11.53 22.88
C VAL A 344 21.97 12.17 21.74
N LEU A 345 22.76 11.35 21.05
CA LEU A 345 23.52 11.75 19.88
C LEU A 345 22.88 11.14 18.63
N ALA A 346 22.69 11.90 17.57
CA ALA A 346 22.28 11.38 16.27
C ALA A 346 23.38 11.59 15.24
N THR A 347 23.69 10.58 14.43
CA THR A 347 24.71 10.66 13.38
C THR A 347 24.20 11.22 12.05
N GLU A 348 22.89 11.44 11.96
CA GLU A 348 22.21 12.08 10.84
C GLU A 348 20.79 12.51 11.23
N ARG A 349 20.12 13.18 10.31
CA ARG A 349 18.69 13.49 10.39
C ARG A 349 17.90 12.49 9.56
N HIS A 350 16.80 12.00 10.11
CA HIS A 350 15.88 11.17 9.34
C HIS A 350 15.08 12.01 8.35
N GLU A 351 14.44 11.36 7.38
CA GLU A 351 13.53 12.04 6.44
C GLU A 351 12.36 12.76 7.14
N SER A 352 11.94 12.24 8.30
CA SER A 352 10.85 12.82 9.10
C SER A 352 11.34 13.38 10.42
N ARG A 353 10.92 14.62 10.70
CA ARG A 353 11.10 15.33 11.98
C ARG A 353 10.50 14.57 13.15
N ARG A 354 9.44 13.80 12.90
CA ARG A 354 8.78 12.97 13.91
C ARG A 354 9.74 11.94 14.49
N VAL A 355 10.55 11.29 13.65
CA VAL A 355 11.51 10.24 14.06
C VAL A 355 12.65 10.86 14.85
N ASP A 356 13.19 11.99 14.41
CA ASP A 356 14.20 12.73 15.16
C ASP A 356 13.71 13.17 16.53
N ARG A 357 12.46 13.67 16.62
CA ARG A 357 11.83 14.03 17.89
C ARG A 357 11.65 12.82 18.81
N GLN A 358 11.38 11.64 18.27
CA GLN A 358 11.32 10.40 19.05
C GLN A 358 12.69 10.00 19.59
N LEU A 359 13.76 10.18 18.81
CA LEU A 359 15.12 9.95 19.26
C LEU A 359 15.48 10.91 20.41
N ARG A 360 15.25 12.22 20.24
CA ARG A 360 15.41 13.22 21.33
C ARG A 360 14.55 12.90 22.55
N GLY A 361 13.35 12.38 22.34
CA GLY A 361 12.41 11.96 23.38
C GLY A 361 12.88 10.76 24.21
N ARG A 362 14.02 10.13 23.88
CA ARG A 362 14.61 9.08 24.70
C ARG A 362 15.26 9.62 25.98
N SER A 363 15.69 10.89 26.01
CA SER A 363 16.21 11.56 27.21
C SER A 363 15.17 12.43 27.91
N ALA A 364 15.50 12.87 29.12
CA ALA A 364 14.70 13.78 29.94
C ALA A 364 13.27 13.31 30.26
N ARG A 365 13.11 12.00 30.52
CA ARG A 365 11.81 11.42 30.91
C ARG A 365 11.41 11.91 32.30
N GLN A 366 10.12 12.17 32.51
CA GLN A 366 9.57 12.60 33.81
C GLN A 366 10.36 13.74 34.49
N GLY A 367 10.84 14.71 33.69
CA GLY A 367 11.54 15.89 34.19
C GLY A 367 13.01 15.67 34.57
N ASP A 368 13.57 14.52 34.21
CA ASP A 368 15.00 14.23 34.31
C ASP A 368 15.82 15.23 33.45
N PRO A 369 17.08 15.52 33.82
CA PRO A 369 17.99 16.22 32.93
C PRO A 369 18.34 15.34 31.72
N GLY A 370 18.74 15.96 30.64
CA GLY A 370 19.19 15.27 29.46
C GLY A 370 19.59 16.25 28.38
N GLU A 371 20.36 15.76 27.42
CA GLU A 371 20.87 16.57 26.33
C GLU A 371 20.65 15.84 25.01
N SER A 372 20.52 16.60 23.92
CA SER A 372 20.52 16.01 22.59
C SER A 372 21.32 16.84 21.59
N LYS A 373 22.03 16.17 20.69
CA LYS A 373 22.83 16.82 19.63
C LYS A 373 22.82 15.98 18.36
N PHE A 374 22.66 16.63 17.21
CA PHE A 374 22.63 15.98 15.89
C PHE A 374 23.88 16.37 15.11
N PHE A 375 24.46 15.39 14.43
CA PHE A 375 25.61 15.53 13.56
C PHE A 375 25.17 15.25 12.13
N LEU A 376 25.53 16.12 11.19
CA LEU A 376 25.22 15.98 9.78
C LEU A 376 26.47 16.19 8.93
N SER A 377 26.45 15.64 7.73
CA SER A 377 27.38 15.92 6.65
C SER A 377 26.64 16.38 5.41
N PHE A 378 27.29 17.20 4.58
CA PHE A 378 26.80 17.51 3.24
C PHE A 378 26.70 16.29 2.31
N GLU A 379 27.35 15.18 2.66
CA GLU A 379 27.25 13.90 1.95
C GLU A 379 26.08 13.01 2.43
N ASP A 380 25.36 13.40 3.48
CA ASP A 380 24.22 12.63 3.97
C ASP A 380 23.02 12.73 3.02
N ASP A 381 22.21 11.66 2.93
CA ASP A 381 21.19 11.52 1.88
C ASP A 381 20.13 12.63 1.93
N LEU A 382 19.73 13.08 3.12
CA LEU A 382 18.82 14.22 3.30
C LEU A 382 19.40 15.51 2.68
N MET A 383 20.70 15.73 2.85
CA MET A 383 21.39 16.93 2.36
C MET A 383 21.64 16.86 0.86
N ARG A 384 21.92 15.67 0.31
CA ARG A 384 22.08 15.43 -1.14
C ARG A 384 20.78 15.63 -1.91
N ASN A 385 19.68 15.04 -1.42
CA ASN A 385 18.44 14.90 -2.20
C ASN A 385 17.61 16.18 -2.27
N PHE A 386 17.78 17.12 -1.33
CA PHE A 386 16.88 18.25 -1.15
C PHE A 386 17.54 19.61 -1.37
N GLY A 387 18.24 19.77 -2.50
CA GLY A 387 18.21 21.00 -3.33
C GLY A 387 18.53 22.34 -2.67
N ALA A 388 19.15 22.34 -1.49
CA ALA A 388 19.76 23.54 -0.92
C ALA A 388 21.20 23.71 -1.43
N ALA A 389 21.60 22.92 -2.44
CA ALA A 389 22.91 22.87 -3.07
C ALA A 389 23.44 24.29 -3.36
N GLU A 390 22.69 25.15 -4.06
CA GLU A 390 23.14 26.52 -4.39
C GLU A 390 23.34 27.43 -3.15
N ARG A 391 22.51 27.27 -2.09
CA ARG A 391 22.67 28.01 -0.83
C ARG A 391 23.82 27.45 0.02
N MET A 392 23.98 26.14 0.04
CA MET A 392 25.02 25.42 0.77
C MET A 392 26.38 25.66 0.14
N THR A 393 26.45 25.72 -1.17
CA THR A 393 27.64 26.03 -1.96
C THR A 393 28.08 27.48 -1.75
N LYS A 394 27.15 28.46 -1.84
CA LYS A 394 27.41 29.86 -1.44
C LYS A 394 27.85 30.00 0.02
N MET A 395 27.35 29.13 0.89
CA MET A 395 27.72 29.10 2.31
C MET A 395 29.11 28.50 2.53
N MET A 396 29.47 27.41 1.85
CA MET A 396 30.83 26.85 1.89
C MET A 396 31.87 27.85 1.38
N GLU A 397 31.54 28.66 0.37
CA GLU A 397 32.38 29.76 -0.11
C GLU A 397 32.54 30.89 0.91
N ARG A 398 31.43 31.31 1.55
CA ARG A 398 31.43 32.45 2.46
C ARG A 398 32.08 32.13 3.81
N PHE A 399 31.97 30.88 4.25
CA PHE A 399 32.57 30.41 5.49
C PHE A 399 33.95 29.80 5.29
N GLY A 400 34.31 29.37 4.07
CA GLY A 400 35.65 28.86 3.75
C GLY A 400 36.08 27.77 4.72
N MET A 401 35.22 26.77 4.94
CA MET A 401 35.45 25.74 5.97
C MET A 401 36.76 25.04 5.73
N LYS A 402 37.65 25.13 6.73
CA LYS A 402 38.86 24.31 6.76
C LYS A 402 38.47 22.88 7.15
N GLU A 403 39.29 21.91 6.75
CA GLU A 403 39.08 20.52 7.15
C GLU A 403 38.97 20.40 8.67
N GLY A 404 37.91 19.74 9.13
CA GLY A 404 37.60 19.55 10.55
C GLY A 404 36.88 20.71 11.27
N GLU A 405 36.53 21.81 10.59
CA GLU A 405 35.77 22.90 11.18
C GLU A 405 34.28 22.55 11.34
N GLU A 406 33.70 22.85 12.51
CA GLU A 406 32.30 22.56 12.81
C GLU A 406 31.43 23.80 12.51
N LEU A 407 30.40 23.66 11.66
CA LEU A 407 29.39 24.70 11.48
C LEU A 407 28.24 24.51 12.47
N GLN A 408 28.07 25.48 13.36
CA GLN A 408 26.90 25.60 14.23
C GLN A 408 26.27 26.98 14.08
N HIS A 409 25.00 27.02 13.66
CA HIS A 409 24.19 28.23 13.76
C HIS A 409 22.68 27.91 13.75
N PRO A 410 21.83 28.59 14.55
CA PRO A 410 20.38 28.38 14.56
C PRO A 410 19.67 28.43 13.19
N TRP A 411 20.20 29.21 12.24
CA TRP A 411 19.67 29.34 10.87
C TRP A 411 19.87 28.06 10.03
N LEU A 412 20.90 27.26 10.34
CA LEU A 412 21.18 25.99 9.68
C LEU A 412 20.10 24.96 10.03
N ASN A 413 19.73 24.87 11.32
CA ASN A 413 18.65 24.00 11.77
C ASN A 413 17.35 24.26 10.99
N ARG A 414 16.98 25.54 10.77
CA ARG A 414 15.79 25.90 9.99
C ARG A 414 15.86 25.45 8.53
N SER A 415 17.07 25.48 7.95
CA SER A 415 17.28 25.03 6.57
C SER A 415 17.10 23.53 6.46
N VAL A 416 17.69 22.76 7.39
CA VAL A 416 17.51 21.30 7.48
C VAL A 416 16.05 20.92 7.74
N GLU A 417 15.37 21.59 8.67
CA GLU A 417 13.94 21.36 8.93
C GLU A 417 13.06 21.65 7.70
N THR A 418 13.44 22.63 6.89
CA THR A 418 12.74 22.93 5.63
C THR A 418 12.93 21.82 4.60
N ALA A 419 14.13 21.23 4.52
CA ALA A 419 14.38 20.06 3.70
C ALA A 419 13.51 18.87 4.17
N GLN A 420 13.50 18.57 5.48
CA GLN A 420 12.65 17.51 6.05
C GLN A 420 11.17 17.72 5.75
N LYS A 421 10.65 18.95 5.90
CA LYS A 421 9.25 19.29 5.55
C LYS A 421 8.91 18.96 4.09
N ARG A 422 9.83 19.20 3.16
CA ARG A 422 9.63 18.85 1.75
C ARG A 422 9.59 17.34 1.54
N VAL A 423 10.46 16.59 2.22
CA VAL A 423 10.44 15.12 2.18
C VAL A 423 9.14 14.58 2.76
N GLU A 424 8.72 15.09 3.91
CA GLU A 424 7.45 14.72 4.56
C GLU A 424 6.26 14.99 3.64
N GLN A 425 6.20 16.16 3.00
CA GLN A 425 5.14 16.50 2.06
C GLN A 425 5.14 15.59 0.83
N ARG A 426 6.31 15.29 0.25
CA ARG A 426 6.44 14.33 -0.85
C ARG A 426 5.90 12.95 -0.44
N ASN A 427 6.37 12.44 0.70
CA ASN A 427 5.96 11.14 1.21
C ASN A 427 4.46 11.09 1.55
N TYR A 428 3.89 12.21 2.03
CA TYR A 428 2.44 12.35 2.24
C TYR A 428 1.67 12.26 0.92
N VAL A 429 2.11 12.96 -0.14
CA VAL A 429 1.46 12.90 -1.46
C VAL A 429 1.48 11.47 -2.01
N TRP A 430 2.59 10.74 -1.87
CA TRP A 430 2.65 9.34 -2.26
C TRP A 430 1.69 8.46 -1.48
N ARG A 431 1.67 8.56 -0.14
CA ARG A 431 0.72 7.81 0.69
C ARG A 431 -0.73 8.14 0.31
N LYS A 432 -1.04 9.40 0.06
CA LYS A 432 -2.35 9.86 -0.39
C LYS A 432 -2.71 9.22 -1.73
N ARG A 433 -1.78 9.18 -2.69
CA ARG A 433 -2.02 8.54 -3.99
C ARG A 433 -2.28 7.05 -3.85
N VAL A 434 -1.48 6.33 -3.04
CA VAL A 434 -1.72 4.91 -2.74
C VAL A 434 -3.12 4.69 -2.15
N LEU A 435 -3.53 5.55 -1.22
CA LEU A 435 -4.87 5.51 -0.63
C LEU A 435 -5.97 5.78 -1.66
N GLU A 436 -5.77 6.74 -2.57
CA GLU A 436 -6.76 7.06 -3.61
C GLU A 436 -7.01 5.89 -4.59
N TYR A 437 -5.99 5.09 -4.91
CA TYR A 437 -6.17 3.85 -5.67
C TYR A 437 -6.88 2.79 -4.83
N ASP A 438 -6.47 2.59 -3.58
CA ASP A 438 -7.09 1.60 -2.68
C ASP A 438 -8.53 1.97 -2.31
N ASP A 439 -8.91 3.24 -2.28
CA ASP A 439 -10.29 3.68 -2.02
C ASP A 439 -11.25 3.18 -3.12
N VAL A 440 -10.78 3.08 -4.37
CA VAL A 440 -11.56 2.47 -5.47
C VAL A 440 -11.75 0.97 -5.21
N MET A 441 -10.66 0.28 -4.86
CA MET A 441 -10.69 -1.15 -4.50
C MET A 441 -11.58 -1.39 -3.28
N ASN A 442 -11.56 -0.49 -2.29
CA ASN A 442 -12.29 -0.61 -1.05
C ASN A 442 -13.81 -0.54 -1.29
N GLN A 443 -14.27 0.34 -2.18
CA GLN A 443 -15.68 0.39 -2.57
C GLN A 443 -16.15 -0.93 -3.20
N GLN A 444 -15.34 -1.50 -4.10
CA GLN A 444 -15.66 -2.79 -4.74
C GLN A 444 -15.65 -3.93 -3.71
N ARG A 445 -14.64 -3.93 -2.83
CA ARG A 445 -14.49 -4.90 -1.75
C ARG A 445 -15.65 -4.86 -0.77
N GLU A 446 -16.13 -3.66 -0.39
CA GLU A 446 -17.29 -3.53 0.50
C GLU A 446 -18.50 -4.27 -0.08
N VAL A 447 -18.79 -4.07 -1.37
CA VAL A 447 -19.90 -4.76 -2.05
C VAL A 447 -19.70 -6.27 -2.09
N VAL A 448 -18.50 -6.74 -2.50
CA VAL A 448 -18.22 -8.18 -2.62
C VAL A 448 -18.19 -8.85 -1.25
N TYR A 449 -17.62 -8.20 -0.24
CA TYR A 449 -17.53 -8.78 1.11
C TYR A 449 -18.87 -8.73 1.83
N GLU A 450 -19.70 -7.73 1.61
CA GLU A 450 -21.09 -7.73 2.08
C GLU A 450 -21.84 -8.92 1.48
N TRP A 451 -21.78 -9.10 0.16
CA TRP A 451 -22.43 -10.23 -0.49
C TRP A 451 -21.88 -11.58 -0.01
N ARG A 452 -20.56 -11.71 0.10
CA ARG A 452 -19.91 -12.93 0.62
C ARG A 452 -20.33 -13.22 2.06
N ASN A 453 -20.41 -12.20 2.92
CA ASN A 453 -20.87 -12.33 4.29
C ASN A 453 -22.35 -12.69 4.37
N ASP A 454 -23.18 -12.18 3.47
CA ASP A 454 -24.59 -12.56 3.37
C ASP A 454 -24.72 -14.04 3.02
N VAL A 455 -23.92 -14.56 2.07
CA VAL A 455 -23.93 -16.00 1.74
C VAL A 455 -23.50 -16.87 2.93
N LEU A 456 -22.44 -16.46 3.64
CA LEU A 456 -21.93 -17.20 4.80
C LEU A 456 -22.94 -17.24 5.96
N ASN A 457 -23.51 -16.08 6.29
CA ASN A 457 -24.38 -15.91 7.46
C ASN A 457 -25.85 -16.19 7.17
N SER A 458 -26.25 -16.35 5.91
CA SER A 458 -27.66 -16.57 5.57
C SER A 458 -28.13 -17.94 6.05
N ASN A 459 -29.29 -17.91 6.73
CA ASN A 459 -30.07 -19.08 7.08
C ASN A 459 -30.98 -19.54 5.92
N ASP A 460 -31.15 -18.73 4.88
CA ASP A 460 -31.89 -19.08 3.66
C ASP A 460 -31.18 -18.50 2.43
N THR A 461 -30.42 -19.34 1.74
CA THR A 461 -29.67 -19.01 0.53
C THR A 461 -30.56 -18.76 -0.67
N ARG A 462 -31.82 -19.19 -0.64
CA ARG A 462 -32.76 -19.03 -1.76
C ARG A 462 -33.09 -17.59 -2.05
N ILE A 463 -33.09 -16.73 -1.02
CA ILE A 463 -33.31 -15.29 -1.20
C ILE A 463 -32.22 -14.70 -2.12
N LEU A 464 -30.95 -15.08 -1.89
CA LEU A 464 -29.81 -14.62 -2.66
C LEU A 464 -29.82 -15.19 -4.09
N ILE A 465 -30.22 -16.46 -4.23
CA ILE A 465 -30.36 -17.10 -5.55
C ILE A 465 -31.49 -16.45 -6.35
N ASN A 466 -32.64 -16.17 -5.73
CA ASN A 466 -33.77 -15.52 -6.39
C ASN A 466 -33.41 -14.12 -6.89
N ASP A 467 -32.66 -13.36 -6.10
CA ASP A 467 -32.13 -12.06 -6.50
C ASP A 467 -31.11 -12.18 -7.65
N ALA A 468 -30.20 -13.16 -7.58
CA ALA A 468 -29.23 -13.42 -8.65
C ALA A 468 -29.92 -13.85 -9.97
N VAL A 469 -30.97 -14.69 -9.90
CA VAL A 469 -31.81 -15.07 -11.04
C VAL A 469 -32.52 -13.85 -11.62
N GLU A 470 -33.13 -13.02 -10.79
CA GLU A 470 -33.85 -11.83 -11.23
C GLU A 470 -32.93 -10.85 -11.96
N LYS A 471 -31.76 -10.55 -11.38
CA LYS A 471 -30.76 -9.66 -11.98
C LYS A 471 -30.18 -10.25 -13.25
N GLY A 472 -29.74 -11.51 -13.22
CA GLY A 472 -29.11 -12.17 -14.36
C GLY A 472 -30.07 -12.35 -15.55
N VAL A 473 -31.33 -12.71 -15.30
CA VAL A 473 -32.35 -12.81 -16.36
C VAL A 473 -32.67 -11.44 -16.94
N THR A 474 -32.81 -10.41 -16.11
CA THR A 474 -33.11 -9.05 -16.59
C THR A 474 -31.98 -8.49 -17.46
N GLU A 475 -30.73 -8.67 -17.03
CA GLU A 475 -29.55 -8.23 -17.76
C GLU A 475 -29.44 -8.97 -19.11
N ARG A 476 -29.53 -10.30 -19.11
CA ARG A 476 -29.46 -11.11 -20.33
C ARG A 476 -30.63 -10.84 -21.26
N LEU A 477 -31.83 -10.63 -20.73
CA LEU A 477 -32.99 -10.23 -21.54
C LEU A 477 -32.73 -8.90 -22.25
N SER A 478 -32.10 -7.91 -21.59
CA SER A 478 -31.78 -6.63 -22.24
C SER A 478 -30.74 -6.75 -23.37
N ALA A 479 -29.88 -7.76 -23.33
CA ALA A 479 -28.92 -8.02 -24.40
C ALA A 479 -29.57 -8.59 -25.67
N PHE A 480 -30.64 -9.38 -25.54
CA PHE A 480 -31.37 -9.97 -26.67
C PHE A 480 -32.59 -9.14 -27.10
N VAL A 481 -33.21 -8.40 -26.17
CA VAL A 481 -34.42 -7.60 -26.38
C VAL A 481 -34.21 -6.21 -25.78
N PRO A 482 -33.86 -5.20 -26.59
CA PRO A 482 -33.63 -3.83 -26.12
C PRO A 482 -34.88 -3.20 -25.49
N LYS A 483 -34.70 -2.40 -24.42
CA LYS A 483 -35.80 -1.83 -23.62
C LYS A 483 -36.64 -0.78 -24.37
N ASP A 484 -36.07 -0.09 -25.36
CA ASP A 484 -36.63 1.15 -25.91
C ASP A 484 -37.22 1.03 -27.33
N ILE A 485 -37.31 -0.18 -27.90
CA ILE A 485 -37.73 -0.35 -29.30
C ILE A 485 -39.23 -0.69 -29.38
N LYS A 486 -40.00 0.18 -30.05
CA LYS A 486 -41.36 -0.12 -30.52
C LYS A 486 -41.28 -0.89 -31.85
N GLY A 487 -41.09 -2.19 -31.78
CA GLY A 487 -41.08 -3.08 -32.93
C GLY A 487 -40.21 -4.32 -32.71
N ASP A 488 -40.64 -5.47 -33.24
CA ASP A 488 -39.99 -6.78 -33.08
C ASP A 488 -38.75 -6.97 -33.98
N ASP A 489 -38.41 -5.98 -34.83
CA ASP A 489 -37.44 -6.13 -35.93
C ASP A 489 -35.97 -6.30 -35.50
N MET A 490 -35.63 -6.04 -34.24
CA MET A 490 -34.25 -6.16 -33.69
C MET A 490 -34.18 -7.07 -32.44
N ALA A 491 -35.25 -7.81 -32.13
CA ALA A 491 -35.29 -8.70 -30.97
C ALA A 491 -34.86 -10.14 -31.35
N ASP A 492 -33.81 -10.65 -30.70
CA ASP A 492 -33.30 -12.00 -30.93
C ASP A 492 -33.94 -13.02 -29.96
N TYR A 493 -35.18 -13.40 -30.26
CA TYR A 493 -35.90 -14.39 -29.46
C TYR A 493 -35.34 -15.81 -29.60
N GLU A 494 -34.71 -16.15 -30.73
CA GLU A 494 -34.08 -17.45 -30.94
C GLU A 494 -32.84 -17.60 -30.06
N GLY A 495 -31.98 -16.58 -30.03
CA GLY A 495 -30.82 -16.51 -29.14
C GLY A 495 -31.21 -16.52 -27.66
N LEU A 496 -32.26 -15.79 -27.28
CA LEU A 496 -32.80 -15.83 -25.92
C LEU A 496 -33.28 -17.23 -25.53
N LEU A 497 -34.04 -17.89 -26.42
CA LEU A 497 -34.54 -19.25 -26.19
C LEU A 497 -33.40 -20.27 -26.07
N ALA A 498 -32.40 -20.18 -26.95
CA ALA A 498 -31.21 -21.02 -26.91
C ALA A 498 -30.43 -20.83 -25.60
N TRP A 499 -30.23 -19.58 -25.17
CA TRP A 499 -29.56 -19.26 -23.91
C TRP A 499 -30.33 -19.80 -22.70
N VAL A 500 -31.66 -19.60 -22.65
CA VAL A 500 -32.50 -20.09 -21.54
C VAL A 500 -32.42 -21.61 -21.43
N ASN A 501 -32.50 -22.34 -22.55
CA ASN A 501 -32.46 -23.80 -22.55
C ASN A 501 -31.06 -24.38 -22.29
N THR A 502 -30.00 -23.65 -22.64
CA THR A 502 -28.62 -24.07 -22.37
C THR A 502 -28.24 -23.82 -20.91
N THR A 503 -28.71 -22.70 -20.34
CA THR A 503 -28.37 -22.28 -18.98
C THR A 503 -29.29 -22.92 -17.94
N PHE A 504 -30.58 -23.06 -18.26
CA PHE A 504 -31.60 -23.54 -17.34
C PHE A 504 -32.32 -24.79 -17.90
N PRO A 505 -32.67 -25.75 -17.03
CA PRO A 505 -33.35 -26.98 -17.39
C PRO A 505 -34.87 -26.78 -17.52
N VAL A 506 -35.30 -25.75 -18.25
CA VAL A 506 -36.72 -25.37 -18.39
C VAL A 506 -37.36 -26.00 -19.62
N GLY A 507 -36.57 -26.31 -20.66
CA GLY A 507 -37.04 -27.02 -21.86
C GLY A 507 -38.13 -26.27 -22.61
N LEU A 508 -38.01 -24.96 -22.75
CA LEU A 508 -38.93 -24.12 -23.50
C LEU A 508 -38.84 -24.46 -25.00
N ARG A 509 -39.97 -24.76 -25.64
CA ARG A 509 -40.01 -25.11 -27.07
C ARG A 509 -40.16 -23.89 -27.98
N THR A 510 -40.95 -22.91 -27.54
CA THR A 510 -41.23 -21.67 -28.27
C THR A 510 -41.42 -20.53 -27.27
N LEU A 511 -41.07 -19.32 -27.68
CA LEU A 511 -41.55 -18.10 -27.03
C LEU A 511 -42.79 -17.65 -27.79
N ASP A 512 -43.95 -17.97 -27.25
CA ASP A 512 -45.25 -17.78 -27.91
C ASP A 512 -45.57 -16.29 -28.13
N ASP A 513 -46.52 -15.99 -29.01
CA ASP A 513 -46.91 -14.61 -29.33
C ASP A 513 -47.42 -13.84 -28.10
N GLU A 514 -47.96 -14.54 -27.10
CA GLU A 514 -48.29 -13.97 -25.79
C GLU A 514 -47.06 -13.44 -25.07
N PHE A 515 -45.92 -14.15 -25.11
CA PHE A 515 -44.66 -13.69 -24.52
C PHE A 515 -44.10 -12.48 -25.28
N LYS A 516 -44.16 -12.50 -26.61
CA LYS A 516 -43.67 -11.40 -27.46
C LYS A 516 -44.46 -10.11 -27.22
N ALA A 517 -45.76 -10.21 -26.97
CA ALA A 517 -46.64 -9.09 -26.67
C ALA A 517 -46.45 -8.48 -25.27
N LEU A 518 -45.72 -9.14 -24.37
CA LEU A 518 -45.44 -8.61 -23.03
C LEU A 518 -44.48 -7.41 -23.08
N ASN A 519 -44.63 -6.50 -22.12
CA ASN A 519 -43.64 -5.46 -21.89
C ASN A 519 -42.36 -6.06 -21.27
N PHE A 520 -41.26 -5.31 -21.28
CA PHE A 520 -39.95 -5.80 -20.83
C PHE A 520 -39.97 -6.37 -19.40
N GLU A 521 -40.64 -5.66 -18.47
CA GLU A 521 -40.77 -6.11 -17.07
C GLU A 521 -41.55 -7.42 -16.95
N ALA A 522 -42.65 -7.57 -17.70
CA ALA A 522 -43.44 -8.79 -17.70
C ALA A 522 -42.73 -9.95 -18.42
N LYS A 523 -41.93 -9.68 -19.47
CA LYS A 523 -41.04 -10.68 -20.08
C LYS A 523 -40.02 -11.22 -19.07
N SER A 524 -39.37 -10.33 -18.31
CA SER A 524 -38.42 -10.72 -17.26
C SER A 524 -39.11 -11.55 -16.15
N ALA A 525 -40.26 -11.07 -15.65
CA ALA A 525 -41.04 -11.77 -14.63
C ALA A 525 -41.53 -13.17 -15.10
N TYR A 526 -41.95 -13.28 -16.36
CA TYR A 526 -42.36 -14.56 -16.94
C TYR A 526 -41.21 -15.58 -16.93
N LEU A 527 -40.02 -15.17 -17.41
CA LEU A 527 -38.84 -16.04 -17.43
C LEU A 527 -38.41 -16.41 -16.01
N LYS A 528 -38.36 -15.43 -15.09
CA LYS A 528 -38.06 -15.66 -13.67
C LYS A 528 -38.97 -16.74 -13.07
N ASN A 529 -40.28 -16.60 -13.22
CA ASN A 529 -41.24 -17.55 -12.65
C ASN A 529 -41.09 -18.95 -13.24
N LYS A 530 -40.81 -19.07 -14.54
CA LYS A 530 -40.55 -20.37 -15.20
C LYS A 530 -39.27 -21.02 -14.70
N ILE A 531 -38.19 -20.24 -14.52
CA ILE A 531 -36.89 -20.73 -14.04
C ILE A 531 -37.00 -21.15 -12.57
N LEU A 532 -37.59 -20.33 -11.70
CA LEU A 532 -37.77 -20.64 -10.29
C LEU A 532 -38.72 -21.83 -10.08
N GLY A 533 -39.80 -21.92 -10.85
CA GLY A 533 -40.69 -23.08 -10.81
C GLY A 533 -39.98 -24.38 -11.22
N ALA A 534 -39.12 -24.34 -12.25
CA ALA A 534 -38.31 -25.50 -12.63
C ALA A 534 -37.28 -25.88 -11.54
N TYR A 535 -36.70 -24.89 -10.86
CA TYR A 535 -35.80 -25.11 -9.73
C TYR A 535 -36.52 -25.79 -8.55
N GLU A 536 -37.68 -25.28 -8.15
CA GLU A 536 -38.47 -25.83 -7.04
C GLU A 536 -38.87 -27.29 -7.27
N VAL A 537 -39.30 -27.63 -8.49
CA VAL A 537 -39.66 -29.01 -8.85
C VAL A 537 -38.46 -29.94 -8.71
N LYS A 538 -37.26 -29.50 -9.11
CA LYS A 538 -36.03 -30.30 -8.98
C LYS A 538 -35.60 -30.49 -7.54
N VAL A 539 -35.65 -29.42 -6.77
CA VAL A 539 -35.20 -29.38 -5.39
C VAL A 539 -36.18 -30.06 -4.43
N GLY A 540 -37.45 -30.20 -4.81
CA GLY A 540 -38.50 -30.77 -3.95
C GLY A 540 -38.24 -32.20 -3.45
N THR A 541 -37.27 -32.93 -4.03
CA THR A 541 -36.87 -34.29 -3.61
C THR A 541 -35.55 -34.33 -2.82
N ALA A 542 -34.83 -33.20 -2.72
CA ALA A 542 -33.52 -33.12 -2.08
C ALA A 542 -33.62 -32.90 -0.56
N ASN A 543 -32.61 -33.32 0.18
CA ASN A 543 -32.47 -32.99 1.60
C ASN A 543 -32.25 -31.46 1.77
N PRO A 544 -33.11 -30.74 2.51
CA PRO A 544 -33.02 -29.28 2.65
C PRO A 544 -31.68 -28.77 3.19
N THR A 545 -31.07 -29.48 4.16
CA THR A 545 -29.80 -29.06 4.77
C THR A 545 -28.64 -29.25 3.81
N ALA A 546 -28.59 -30.39 3.11
CA ALA A 546 -27.54 -30.65 2.11
C ALA A 546 -27.64 -29.67 0.94
N LEU A 547 -28.87 -29.39 0.47
CA LEU A 547 -29.11 -28.40 -0.57
C LEU A 547 -28.59 -27.01 -0.18
N GLN A 548 -28.87 -26.56 1.05
CA GLN A 548 -28.44 -25.25 1.50
C GLN A 548 -26.91 -25.12 1.50
N GLU A 549 -26.19 -26.13 1.98
CA GLU A 549 -24.72 -26.14 1.94
C GLU A 549 -24.17 -26.13 0.50
N ILE A 550 -24.84 -26.82 -0.43
CA ILE A 550 -24.49 -26.80 -1.85
C ILE A 550 -24.70 -25.41 -2.45
N GLU A 551 -25.85 -24.81 -2.19
CA GLU A 551 -26.17 -23.45 -2.63
C GLU A 551 -25.12 -22.45 -2.11
N LYS A 552 -24.73 -22.55 -0.83
CA LYS A 552 -23.63 -21.74 -0.26
C LYS A 552 -22.31 -21.99 -0.99
N MET A 553 -21.94 -23.25 -1.18
CA MET A 553 -20.66 -23.62 -1.81
C MET A 553 -20.58 -23.09 -3.24
N ILE A 554 -21.65 -23.20 -4.02
CA ILE A 554 -21.70 -22.71 -5.40
C ILE A 554 -21.57 -21.18 -5.43
N LEU A 555 -22.32 -20.48 -4.57
CA LEU A 555 -22.25 -19.02 -4.47
C LEU A 555 -20.85 -18.56 -4.05
N LEU A 556 -20.29 -19.14 -3.00
CA LEU A 556 -18.95 -18.77 -2.49
C LEU A 556 -17.85 -19.09 -3.49
N ASN A 557 -17.90 -20.24 -4.17
CA ASN A 557 -16.88 -20.60 -5.15
C ASN A 557 -16.90 -19.62 -6.34
N ALA A 558 -18.09 -19.28 -6.86
CA ALA A 558 -18.22 -18.30 -7.93
C ALA A 558 -17.72 -16.92 -7.50
N ILE A 559 -18.10 -16.44 -6.31
CA ILE A 559 -17.64 -15.16 -5.77
C ILE A 559 -16.11 -15.17 -5.58
N ASP A 560 -15.57 -16.15 -4.87
CA ASP A 560 -14.15 -16.17 -4.48
C ASP A 560 -13.24 -16.34 -5.70
N ARG A 561 -13.58 -17.22 -6.65
CA ARG A 561 -12.78 -17.45 -7.87
C ARG A 561 -12.74 -16.21 -8.75
N LEU A 562 -13.91 -15.66 -9.10
CA LEU A 562 -13.99 -14.49 -9.98
C LEU A 562 -13.45 -13.23 -9.30
N TRP A 563 -13.61 -13.09 -7.98
CA TRP A 563 -13.00 -11.99 -7.23
C TRP A 563 -11.47 -12.06 -7.27
N GLN A 564 -10.87 -13.25 -7.14
CA GLN A 564 -9.41 -13.42 -7.27
C GLN A 564 -8.91 -13.07 -8.68
N GLU A 565 -9.63 -13.47 -9.72
CA GLU A 565 -9.33 -13.10 -11.11
C GLU A 565 -9.42 -11.58 -11.32
N HIS A 566 -10.43 -10.96 -10.72
CA HIS A 566 -10.62 -9.50 -10.74
C HIS A 566 -9.51 -8.74 -10.01
N LEU A 567 -9.05 -9.22 -8.85
CA LEU A 567 -7.91 -8.64 -8.15
C LEU A 567 -6.65 -8.69 -9.01
N TYR A 568 -6.42 -9.81 -9.71
CA TYR A 568 -5.31 -9.95 -10.64
C TYR A 568 -5.42 -8.96 -11.82
N ALA A 569 -6.61 -8.84 -12.42
CA ALA A 569 -6.86 -7.88 -13.50
C ALA A 569 -6.65 -6.42 -13.05
N LEU A 570 -7.01 -6.09 -11.81
CA LEU A 570 -6.84 -4.74 -11.26
C LEU A 570 -5.39 -4.39 -10.92
N ASP A 571 -4.61 -5.37 -10.47
CA ASP A 571 -3.16 -5.19 -10.30
C ASP A 571 -2.51 -4.87 -11.66
N ALA A 572 -2.81 -5.66 -12.71
CA ALA A 572 -2.32 -5.43 -14.07
C ALA A 572 -2.79 -4.08 -14.65
N LEU A 573 -4.04 -3.69 -14.40
CA LEU A 573 -4.56 -2.38 -14.83
C LEU A 573 -3.80 -1.23 -14.16
N LYS A 574 -3.56 -1.34 -12.85
CA LYS A 574 -2.86 -0.31 -12.08
C LYS A 574 -1.44 -0.09 -12.61
N GLU A 575 -0.76 -1.15 -13.03
CA GLU A 575 0.55 -1.11 -13.69
C GLU A 575 0.45 -0.44 -15.07
N GLY A 576 -0.45 -0.90 -15.93
CA GLY A 576 -0.58 -0.43 -17.30
C GLY A 576 -0.98 1.05 -17.43
N VAL A 577 -1.76 1.57 -16.49
CA VAL A 577 -2.23 2.97 -16.51
C VAL A 577 -1.08 3.96 -16.22
N GLY A 578 -0.02 3.55 -15.53
CA GLY A 578 1.18 4.37 -15.34
C GLY A 578 1.89 4.70 -16.65
N LEU A 579 1.90 3.75 -17.60
CA LEU A 579 2.52 3.87 -18.92
C LEU A 579 1.72 4.77 -19.88
N ARG A 580 0.44 5.03 -19.60
CA ARG A 580 -0.46 5.86 -20.43
C ARG A 580 -0.37 7.37 -20.13
N THR A 581 0.52 7.76 -19.22
CA THR A 581 0.80 9.17 -18.83
C THR A 581 1.24 10.07 -19.99
N TYR A 582 1.64 9.50 -21.13
CA TYR A 582 1.95 10.25 -22.35
C TYR A 582 0.76 11.04 -22.93
N GLY A 583 -0.49 10.73 -22.56
CA GLY A 583 -1.71 11.37 -23.08
C GLY A 583 -2.23 12.61 -22.35
N GLN A 584 -1.49 13.20 -21.39
CA GLN A 584 -1.92 14.36 -20.55
C GLN A 584 -3.20 14.16 -19.72
N LYS A 585 -3.74 12.93 -19.62
CA LYS A 585 -4.87 12.60 -18.74
C LYS A 585 -4.36 12.13 -17.37
N ASP A 586 -5.12 12.36 -16.30
CA ASP A 586 -4.76 11.89 -14.95
C ASP A 586 -4.91 10.35 -14.87
N PRO A 587 -3.82 9.61 -14.59
CA PRO A 587 -3.85 8.15 -14.47
C PRO A 587 -4.89 7.62 -13.48
N LEU A 588 -5.20 8.36 -12.41
CA LEU A 588 -6.19 7.90 -11.42
C LEU A 588 -7.62 7.94 -11.99
N ILE A 589 -7.91 8.87 -12.91
CA ILE A 589 -9.23 8.99 -13.52
C ILE A 589 -9.44 7.83 -14.49
N GLU A 590 -8.45 7.54 -15.34
CA GLU A 590 -8.48 6.41 -16.27
C GLU A 590 -8.60 5.09 -15.49
N PHE A 591 -7.77 4.90 -14.45
CA PHE A 591 -7.88 3.74 -13.57
C PHE A 591 -9.28 3.58 -12.97
N LYS A 592 -9.90 4.67 -12.50
CA LYS A 592 -11.26 4.61 -11.94
C LYS A 592 -12.31 4.18 -12.96
N GLN A 593 -12.22 4.68 -14.19
CA GLN A 593 -13.18 4.34 -15.25
C GLN A 593 -13.03 2.89 -15.71
N GLU A 594 -11.80 2.45 -15.93
CA GLU A 594 -11.51 1.07 -16.32
C GLU A 594 -11.82 0.08 -15.20
N ALA A 595 -11.41 0.38 -13.96
CA ALA A 595 -11.69 -0.46 -12.79
C ALA A 595 -13.20 -0.60 -12.53
N PHE A 596 -13.99 0.44 -12.79
CA PHE A 596 -15.45 0.35 -12.71
C PHE A 596 -16.03 -0.57 -13.78
N THR A 597 -15.52 -0.48 -15.01
CA THR A 597 -15.98 -1.32 -16.14
C THR A 597 -15.70 -2.80 -15.86
N ILE A 598 -14.47 -3.12 -15.47
CA ILE A 598 -14.07 -4.50 -15.11
C ILE A 598 -14.88 -5.00 -13.89
N PHE A 599 -15.20 -4.14 -12.92
CA PHE A 599 -16.04 -4.52 -11.79
C PHE A 599 -17.50 -4.80 -12.16
N ALA A 600 -18.08 -4.01 -13.08
CA ALA A 600 -19.42 -4.29 -13.59
C ALA A 600 -19.46 -5.63 -14.34
N GLU A 601 -18.43 -5.91 -15.15
CA GLU A 601 -18.25 -7.20 -15.82
C GLU A 601 -18.09 -8.34 -14.82
N LEU A 602 -17.30 -8.17 -13.76
CA LEU A 602 -17.17 -9.14 -12.66
C LEU A 602 -18.55 -9.49 -12.10
N MET A 603 -19.34 -8.49 -11.70
CA MET A 603 -20.67 -8.74 -11.10
C MET A 603 -21.59 -9.50 -12.05
N ASN A 604 -21.54 -9.17 -13.34
CA ASN A 604 -22.28 -9.89 -14.39
C ASN A 604 -21.79 -11.33 -14.56
N ASN A 605 -20.48 -11.55 -14.50
CA ASN A 605 -19.87 -12.87 -14.60
C ASN A 605 -20.22 -13.74 -13.38
N ILE A 606 -20.21 -13.18 -12.16
CA ILE A 606 -20.59 -13.94 -10.97
C ILE A 606 -22.05 -14.36 -11.06
N ASN A 607 -22.96 -13.43 -11.43
CA ASN A 607 -24.37 -13.79 -11.63
C ASN A 607 -24.53 -14.89 -12.70
N GLY A 608 -23.82 -14.79 -13.82
CA GLY A 608 -23.84 -15.79 -14.87
C GLY A 608 -23.33 -17.17 -14.42
N GLU A 609 -22.25 -17.21 -13.65
CA GLU A 609 -21.66 -18.46 -13.15
C GLU A 609 -22.51 -19.11 -12.07
N VAL A 610 -23.08 -18.33 -11.16
CA VAL A 610 -24.04 -18.81 -10.16
C VAL A 610 -25.21 -19.48 -10.86
N LEU A 611 -25.80 -18.84 -11.88
CA LEU A 611 -26.89 -19.41 -12.67
C LEU A 611 -26.45 -20.68 -13.41
N GLY A 612 -25.30 -20.66 -14.08
CA GLY A 612 -24.81 -21.82 -14.82
C GLY A 612 -24.49 -23.04 -13.94
N ASN A 613 -23.92 -22.84 -12.75
CA ASN A 613 -23.44 -23.90 -11.87
C ASN A 613 -24.54 -24.47 -10.97
N LEU A 614 -25.46 -23.62 -10.48
CA LEU A 614 -26.60 -24.04 -9.67
C LEU A 614 -27.53 -25.00 -10.42
N PHE A 615 -27.75 -24.75 -11.72
CA PHE A 615 -28.66 -25.56 -12.53
C PHE A 615 -28.00 -26.79 -13.20
N ARG A 616 -26.66 -26.82 -13.32
CA ARG A 616 -25.89 -28.00 -13.77
C ARG A 616 -25.62 -28.99 -12.64
N SER A 617 -25.24 -28.52 -11.45
CA SER A 617 -25.00 -29.37 -10.27
C SER A 617 -26.25 -30.15 -9.85
N THR A 618 -27.44 -29.55 -9.96
CA THR A 618 -28.73 -30.22 -9.72
C THR A 618 -29.12 -31.28 -10.76
N GLN A 619 -28.36 -31.48 -11.84
CA GLN A 619 -28.61 -32.56 -12.81
C GLN A 619 -27.98 -33.89 -12.42
N GLN A 620 -27.07 -33.91 -11.44
CA GLN A 620 -26.31 -35.08 -11.02
C GLN A 620 -26.42 -35.33 -9.50
N LEU A 621 -27.62 -35.19 -8.93
CA LEU A 621 -27.89 -35.38 -7.49
C LEU A 621 -27.30 -36.69 -6.92
N ALA A 622 -27.41 -37.81 -7.65
CA ALA A 622 -26.89 -39.11 -7.19
C ALA A 622 -25.35 -39.22 -7.20
N ALA A 623 -24.67 -38.60 -8.18
CA ALA A 623 -23.20 -38.56 -8.21
C ALA A 623 -22.66 -37.55 -7.18
N PHE A 624 -23.45 -36.53 -6.86
CA PHE A 624 -23.10 -35.49 -5.91
C PHE A 624 -23.30 -35.92 -4.45
N GLU A 625 -24.33 -36.71 -4.13
CA GLU A 625 -24.45 -37.38 -2.83
C GLU A 625 -23.25 -38.30 -2.54
N GLN A 626 -22.72 -38.98 -3.55
CA GLN A 626 -21.49 -39.77 -3.44
C GLN A 626 -20.25 -38.89 -3.20
N PHE A 627 -20.15 -37.73 -3.84
CA PHE A 627 -19.08 -36.75 -3.63
C PHE A 627 -19.10 -36.15 -2.22
N LEU A 628 -20.27 -35.76 -1.71
CA LEU A 628 -20.45 -35.28 -0.33
C LEU A 628 -20.12 -36.35 0.71
N ALA A 629 -20.53 -37.61 0.47
CA ALA A 629 -20.17 -38.72 1.34
C ALA A 629 -18.64 -38.93 1.39
N GLN A 630 -17.94 -38.70 0.27
CA GLN A 630 -16.48 -38.77 0.18
C GLN A 630 -15.79 -37.62 0.93
N MET A 631 -16.31 -36.39 0.86
CA MET A 631 -15.76 -35.25 1.60
C MET A 631 -15.99 -35.36 3.11
N ALA A 632 -17.15 -35.86 3.54
CA ALA A 632 -17.44 -36.12 4.96
C ALA A 632 -16.49 -37.17 5.57
N LEU A 633 -15.96 -38.10 4.77
CA LEU A 633 -14.96 -39.09 5.17
C LEU A 633 -13.53 -38.50 5.26
N GLN A 634 -13.21 -37.44 4.50
CA GLN A 634 -11.89 -36.79 4.55
C GLN A 634 -11.75 -35.75 5.67
N GLY A 635 -12.84 -35.24 6.24
CA GLY A 635 -12.82 -34.29 7.37
C GLY A 635 -12.57 -34.92 8.75
N GLY A 636 -12.39 -36.25 8.83
CA GLY A 636 -12.34 -37.01 10.08
C GLY A 636 -10.96 -37.26 10.69
N GLU A 637 -9.86 -36.95 9.99
CA GLU A 637 -8.49 -37.22 10.46
C GLU A 637 -7.69 -35.92 10.63
N ASN A 638 -8.07 -35.11 11.62
CA ASN A 638 -7.13 -34.18 12.25
C ASN A 638 -7.21 -34.40 13.75
N GLU A 639 -6.22 -35.12 14.29
CA GLU A 639 -6.01 -35.31 15.72
C GLU A 639 -5.93 -33.95 16.43
N ALA A 640 -6.91 -33.66 17.27
CA ALA A 640 -6.89 -32.51 18.16
C ALA A 640 -5.98 -32.81 19.38
N PRO A 641 -5.04 -31.92 19.75
CA PRO A 641 -4.33 -32.05 21.01
C PRO A 641 -5.26 -31.67 22.17
N GLN A 642 -5.38 -32.58 23.13
CA GLN A 642 -6.17 -32.45 24.36
C GLN A 642 -5.97 -31.08 25.05
N ARG A 643 -7.07 -30.32 25.20
CA ARG A 643 -7.17 -29.23 26.18
C ARG A 643 -8.22 -29.56 27.22
N ARG A 644 -7.81 -29.42 28.48
CA ARG A 644 -8.59 -29.59 29.71
C ARG A 644 -9.75 -28.61 29.76
N GLU A 645 -10.85 -29.10 30.30
CA GLU A 645 -12.08 -28.40 30.64
C GLU A 645 -11.83 -27.39 31.76
N GLU A 646 -12.18 -26.12 31.53
CA GLU A 646 -12.59 -25.17 32.56
C GLU A 646 -13.83 -24.44 32.05
N GLU A 647 -14.80 -24.29 32.94
CA GLU A 647 -16.21 -23.93 32.72
C GLU A 647 -16.41 -22.51 32.17
N GLU A 648 -17.26 -22.35 31.15
CA GLU A 648 -17.81 -21.05 30.73
C GLU A 648 -19.33 -20.99 30.94
N GLU A 649 -19.73 -20.00 31.74
CA GLU A 649 -21.09 -19.51 31.92
C GLU A 649 -21.67 -18.93 30.61
N LYS A 650 -22.95 -19.19 30.35
CA LYS A 650 -23.72 -18.55 29.28
C LYS A 650 -23.99 -17.06 29.61
N PRO A 651 -23.92 -16.16 28.61
CA PRO A 651 -24.75 -14.97 28.60
C PRO A 651 -25.85 -15.05 27.54
N GLU A 652 -27.02 -14.56 27.95
CA GLU A 652 -28.26 -14.42 27.20
C GLU A 652 -28.15 -13.52 25.96
N ALA A 653 -29.03 -13.81 25.00
CA ALA A 653 -29.26 -13.02 23.80
C ALA A 653 -29.82 -11.63 24.11
N ALA A 654 -29.32 -10.61 23.39
CA ALA A 654 -29.89 -9.27 23.33
C ALA A 654 -30.20 -8.87 21.87
N PRO A 655 -31.17 -7.97 21.66
CA PRO A 655 -32.05 -8.01 20.48
C PRO A 655 -31.59 -7.14 19.30
N ASN A 656 -32.02 -7.58 18.11
CA ASN A 656 -31.91 -6.89 16.82
C ASN A 656 -32.63 -5.52 16.82
N PRO A 657 -31.98 -4.42 16.39
CA PRO A 657 -32.68 -3.22 15.99
C PRO A 657 -32.81 -3.14 14.47
N GLY A 658 -34.07 -3.08 14.02
CA GLY A 658 -34.53 -2.12 13.01
C GLY A 658 -34.04 -2.29 11.58
N ARG A 659 -34.89 -2.91 10.76
CA ARG A 659 -34.89 -2.79 9.29
C ARG A 659 -35.14 -1.33 8.89
N ASP A 660 -34.23 -0.78 8.10
CA ASP A 660 -34.50 0.15 7.00
C ASP A 660 -33.26 0.16 6.10
N GLY A 661 -33.33 -0.57 4.98
CA GLY A 661 -32.27 -0.57 3.96
C GLY A 661 -32.33 0.73 3.13
N PRO A 662 -31.20 1.36 2.81
CA PRO A 662 -31.22 2.55 1.98
C PRO A 662 -31.54 2.19 0.52
N ARG A 663 -32.55 2.88 -0.04
CA ARG A 663 -32.82 2.94 -1.48
C ARG A 663 -31.69 3.66 -2.21
N LEU A 664 -31.29 3.11 -3.35
CA LEU A 664 -30.34 3.68 -4.31
C LEU A 664 -30.74 5.11 -4.73
N ILE A 665 -29.85 6.08 -4.49
CA ILE A 665 -29.79 7.36 -5.20
C ILE A 665 -28.34 7.55 -5.66
N LEU A 666 -28.14 7.57 -6.98
CA LEU A 666 -26.87 7.91 -7.63
C LEU A 666 -26.62 9.43 -7.56
N PRO A 667 -25.44 9.90 -7.10
CA PRO A 667 -25.00 11.25 -7.37
C PRO A 667 -23.93 11.26 -8.47
N SER A 668 -24.25 11.95 -9.56
CA SER A 668 -23.26 12.63 -10.40
C SER A 668 -22.55 13.70 -9.57
N SER A 669 -21.23 13.83 -9.77
CA SER A 669 -20.29 14.78 -9.17
C SER A 669 -19.81 14.49 -7.73
N ALA A 670 -18.48 14.60 -7.57
CA ALA A 670 -17.73 14.26 -6.39
C ALA A 670 -18.23 14.95 -5.11
N ALA A 671 -18.70 14.14 -4.16
CA ALA A 671 -18.87 14.55 -2.77
C ALA A 671 -18.18 13.54 -1.86
N LYS A 672 -17.35 14.05 -0.94
CA LYS A 672 -16.67 13.27 0.11
C LYS A 672 -17.70 12.43 0.89
N PRO A 673 -17.40 11.17 1.26
CA PRO A 673 -18.29 10.39 2.10
C PRO A 673 -18.48 11.11 3.44
N LYS A 674 -19.73 11.40 3.80
CA LYS A 674 -20.08 11.87 5.16
C LYS A 674 -20.10 10.64 6.08
N PRO A 675 -19.52 10.70 7.29
CA PRO A 675 -19.63 9.63 8.25
C PRO A 675 -21.11 9.36 8.58
N LYS A 676 -21.46 8.08 8.77
CA LYS A 676 -22.76 7.66 9.30
C LYS A 676 -23.09 8.53 10.52
N ALA A 677 -24.23 9.20 10.50
CA ALA A 677 -24.63 10.13 11.56
C ALA A 677 -24.58 9.40 12.92
N ALA A 678 -23.85 9.99 13.87
CA ALA A 678 -23.88 9.53 15.26
C ALA A 678 -25.33 9.56 15.78
N PRO A 679 -25.76 8.61 16.62
CA PRO A 679 -27.03 8.71 17.30
C PRO A 679 -27.05 10.04 18.08
N SER A 680 -28.11 10.83 17.90
CA SER A 680 -28.21 12.20 18.42
C SER A 680 -27.86 12.25 19.91
N THR A 681 -26.71 12.87 20.25
CA THR A 681 -26.32 13.12 21.64
C THR A 681 -27.24 14.18 22.22
N VAL A 682 -28.21 13.76 23.03
CA VAL A 682 -29.16 14.66 23.70
C VAL A 682 -28.41 15.53 24.70
N GLY A 683 -28.47 16.85 24.53
CA GLY A 683 -27.78 17.81 25.37
C GLY A 683 -28.31 17.81 26.80
N ARG A 684 -27.46 18.17 27.77
CA ARG A 684 -27.76 18.13 29.22
C ARG A 684 -29.02 18.91 29.63
N ASN A 685 -29.41 19.93 28.85
CA ASN A 685 -30.58 20.77 29.10
C ASN A 685 -31.77 20.48 28.17
N ASP A 686 -31.64 19.52 27.25
CA ASP A 686 -32.68 19.17 26.29
C ASP A 686 -33.78 18.31 26.94
N PRO A 687 -34.98 18.23 26.33
CA PRO A 687 -36.05 17.35 26.79
C PRO A 687 -35.57 15.90 26.86
N CYS A 688 -35.86 15.22 27.96
CA CYS A 688 -35.39 13.86 28.17
C CYS A 688 -36.07 12.87 27.19
N PRO A 689 -35.32 11.97 26.52
CA PRO A 689 -35.87 11.07 25.48
C PRO A 689 -36.90 10.06 25.98
N CYS A 690 -36.97 9.83 27.30
CA CYS A 690 -37.96 8.94 27.92
C CYS A 690 -39.39 9.53 27.95
N GLY A 691 -39.63 10.71 27.36
CA GLY A 691 -40.95 11.32 27.27
C GLY A 691 -41.46 11.95 28.58
N SER A 692 -40.60 12.08 29.60
CA SER A 692 -41.00 12.57 30.93
C SER A 692 -41.29 14.08 31.03
N GLY A 693 -41.11 14.83 29.95
CA GLY A 693 -41.28 16.29 29.91
C GLY A 693 -40.23 17.09 30.70
N LYS A 694 -39.28 16.43 31.37
CA LYS A 694 -38.21 17.06 32.17
C LYS A 694 -36.92 17.19 31.35
N LYS A 695 -36.03 18.13 31.72
CA LYS A 695 -34.69 18.24 31.12
C LYS A 695 -33.86 16.98 31.44
N TYR A 696 -33.02 16.53 30.51
CA TYR A 696 -32.23 15.29 30.63
C TYR A 696 -31.45 15.18 31.96
N LYS A 697 -30.79 16.28 32.40
CA LYS A 697 -30.07 16.33 33.70
C LYS A 697 -30.93 16.12 34.95
N GLN A 698 -32.25 16.27 34.85
CA GLN A 698 -33.20 16.12 35.95
C GLN A 698 -33.99 14.80 35.86
N CYS A 699 -33.68 13.96 34.88
CA CYS A 699 -34.35 12.67 34.64
C CYS A 699 -33.30 11.57 34.41
N CYS A 700 -33.20 10.99 33.22
CA CYS A 700 -32.28 9.87 32.93
C CYS A 700 -30.80 10.23 33.12
N GLY A 701 -30.42 11.51 32.98
CA GLY A 701 -29.05 11.99 33.23
C GLY A 701 -28.75 12.31 34.69
N ARG A 702 -29.61 11.92 35.64
CA ARG A 702 -29.40 12.12 37.09
C ARG A 702 -28.62 10.98 37.75
N LEU A 703 -28.49 9.85 37.05
CA LEU A 703 -27.79 8.63 37.49
C LEU A 703 -26.56 8.29 36.60
N ALA A 704 -26.13 9.24 35.75
CA ALA A 704 -24.97 9.12 34.88
C ALA A 704 -23.84 10.05 35.31
#